data_AF-A0A0N1HW25-F1
#
_entry.id   AF-A0A0N1HW25-F1
#
_cell.length_a   1.000
_cell.length_b   1.000
_cell.length_c   1.000
_cell.angle_alpha   90.00
_cell.angle_beta   90.00
_cell.angle_gamma   90.00
#
_symmetry.space_group_name_H-M   'P 1'
#
loop_
_entity.id
_entity.type
_entity.pdbx_description
1 polymer ?
#
loop_
_entity_poly.entity_id
_entity_poly.type
_entity_poly.pdbx_seq_one_letter_code
_entity_poly.pdbx_strand_id
1 'polypeptide(L)'
;MAHFAQEHGVSLEPRITLSHQISSTGFLARENAAILNAALRPLAEKTISGFQKAMLDTFGDSPCALYLTQNDGSVLSAREAVELPIRTFNSGPTNSIRGGKFLWETANTEMDQPAQGPTESLAVIDIGGTTADSGLLLPNGLPRMSSLLSTVGGVRTNFALPAVESIGLGGGSVIRDGGESVGPDSVALELRSRAKLFGGDVLTATDIVAASEAHGLSQRTDLQGVGDPALLSDISTEIVSKAKRRMRQQVEDLVDRTKISKGDVDVLIVGGGAILIDTDEPLKGVRSARRVRGGEVANAVGAAISRVSGIVDIVADLSQQSIKQAQAQISRAAVEAAVSNGAEPDSVEIAEVTVLPVQYVDAKARIVARAVGKLDVIAAPTVQENALPAPPVRRPVNRPTVNRPTKIAKSVESTEADDLTEYKPTIKNGEWTLSVTDLTWISSGCKILGCGGGGDPYSNFLKVKSLIEQKPGSVKIVSAFSLASHNTVGWTGCIGSPEVSSERLAADECDKAHRELVKVMQLPPVDAFMALEIGGGNGLVNFELAAAHNVPVVDADFMGRAYPTGWQTTPNVYGSARGEALLPATIASGDGSFMTLTSTRTDRLVDKILRAACVEMGLLAGHAAPPKSAQAVQEQGVLNTVSLAWSIGRAIELEKNVADRPQRIIDAVGGSETARVLAQGKIVSVERVLRTGHSYGVAEIDGTLSDGSKATVSVPFKNENAYVEAVEAGQSCPRVLASVPDLIAVLDAETAQGLGTPNYKYGLKVVVIAITASPRWTDTARGLELGGPASMGFPEIEYVPVGTFRVPKSVIDLYGG
;
A
#
# COMPACT_ATOMS: atom_id res chain seq x y z
N MET A 1 -24.58 -15.35 -23.79
CA MET A 1 -25.30 -15.86 -22.61
C MET A 1 -26.81 -15.58 -22.66
N ALA A 2 -27.26 -14.35 -22.96
CA ALA A 2 -28.71 -14.04 -23.07
C ALA A 2 -29.46 -14.93 -24.08
N HIS A 3 -28.86 -15.22 -25.24
CA HIS A 3 -29.43 -16.12 -26.26
C HIS A 3 -29.64 -17.56 -25.75
N PHE A 4 -28.67 -18.10 -25.01
CA PHE A 4 -28.74 -19.46 -24.43
C PHE A 4 -29.82 -19.59 -23.34
N ALA A 5 -30.00 -18.52 -22.53
CA ALA A 5 -31.02 -18.42 -21.50
C ALA A 5 -32.44 -18.44 -22.10
N GLN A 6 -32.61 -17.74 -23.23
CA GLN A 6 -33.88 -17.63 -23.95
C GLN A 6 -34.27 -18.95 -24.65
N GLU A 7 -33.30 -19.67 -25.23
CA GLU A 7 -33.54 -20.98 -25.87
C GLU A 7 -33.91 -22.10 -24.88
N HIS A 8 -33.48 -22.01 -23.63
CA HIS A 8 -33.67 -23.07 -22.63
C HIS A 8 -34.72 -22.73 -21.55
N GLY A 9 -35.47 -21.63 -21.70
CA GLY A 9 -36.51 -21.22 -20.75
C GLY A 9 -35.98 -20.93 -19.34
N VAL A 10 -34.68 -20.63 -19.21
CA VAL A 10 -34.05 -20.29 -17.92
C VAL A 10 -33.92 -18.77 -17.86
N SER A 11 -34.68 -18.12 -16.98
CA SER A 11 -34.44 -16.71 -16.66
C SER A 11 -33.12 -16.58 -15.90
N LEU A 12 -32.02 -16.45 -16.64
CA LEU A 12 -30.72 -16.09 -16.08
C LEU A 12 -30.65 -14.57 -16.02
N GLU A 13 -30.77 -14.01 -14.82
CA GLU A 13 -30.49 -12.60 -14.57
C GLU A 13 -29.01 -12.49 -14.18
N PRO A 14 -28.10 -12.10 -15.10
CA PRO A 14 -26.69 -12.02 -14.80
C PRO A 14 -26.42 -10.84 -13.84
N ARG A 15 -25.65 -11.11 -12.79
CA ARG A 15 -25.10 -10.05 -11.94
C ARG A 15 -23.96 -9.36 -12.67
N ILE A 16 -24.20 -8.14 -13.15
CA ILE A 16 -23.16 -7.31 -13.76
C ILE A 16 -22.54 -6.42 -12.68
N THR A 17 -21.22 -6.39 -12.62
CA THR A 17 -20.45 -5.52 -11.74
C THR A 17 -19.52 -4.66 -12.60
N LEU A 18 -19.67 -3.34 -12.52
CA LEU A 18 -18.86 -2.39 -13.29
C LEU A 18 -17.68 -1.90 -12.42
N SER A 19 -16.46 -2.24 -12.82
CA SER A 19 -15.27 -2.01 -11.98
C SER A 19 -15.00 -0.52 -11.70
N HIS A 20 -15.28 0.35 -12.67
CA HIS A 20 -15.14 1.81 -12.54
C HIS A 20 -16.12 2.45 -11.55
N GLN A 21 -17.21 1.76 -11.18
CA GLN A 21 -18.14 2.23 -10.15
C GLN A 21 -17.70 1.82 -8.73
N ILE A 22 -16.78 0.86 -8.60
CA ILE A 22 -16.31 0.36 -7.31
C ILE A 22 -15.06 1.09 -6.85
N SER A 23 -14.11 1.29 -7.76
CA SER A 23 -12.83 1.88 -7.41
C SER A 23 -12.20 2.67 -8.57
N SER A 24 -11.14 3.38 -8.22
CA SER A 24 -10.40 4.32 -9.05
C SER A 24 -9.23 3.67 -9.80
N THR A 25 -8.19 4.46 -10.10
CA THR A 25 -6.98 4.05 -10.83
C THR A 25 -6.26 2.88 -10.18
N GLY A 26 -5.75 1.96 -11.00
CA GLY A 26 -5.12 0.72 -10.59
C GLY A 26 -5.90 -0.47 -11.13
N PHE A 27 -5.54 -0.94 -12.32
CA PHE A 27 -6.33 -1.93 -13.09
C PHE A 27 -6.59 -3.21 -12.30
N LEU A 28 -5.52 -3.86 -11.82
CA LEU A 28 -5.61 -5.13 -11.10
C LEU A 28 -6.32 -4.97 -9.76
N ALA A 29 -6.06 -3.88 -9.04
CA ALA A 29 -6.70 -3.61 -7.76
C ALA A 29 -8.20 -3.35 -7.92
N ARG A 30 -8.59 -2.65 -8.97
CA ARG A 30 -9.98 -2.35 -9.32
C ARG A 30 -10.71 -3.60 -9.81
N GLU A 31 -10.03 -4.45 -10.58
CA GLU A 31 -10.54 -5.78 -10.96
C GLU A 31 -10.77 -6.66 -9.73
N ASN A 32 -9.80 -6.75 -8.82
CA ASN A 32 -9.93 -7.50 -7.57
C ASN A 32 -11.10 -7.00 -6.72
N ALA A 33 -11.27 -5.68 -6.59
CA ALA A 33 -12.40 -5.09 -5.89
C ALA A 33 -13.74 -5.44 -6.57
N ALA A 34 -13.80 -5.46 -7.90
CA ALA A 34 -14.99 -5.87 -8.65
C ALA A 34 -15.33 -7.36 -8.43
N ILE A 35 -14.33 -8.23 -8.41
CA ILE A 35 -14.49 -9.66 -8.13
C ILE A 35 -15.00 -9.87 -6.70
N LEU A 36 -14.38 -9.22 -5.71
CA LEU A 36 -14.83 -9.29 -4.31
C LEU A 36 -16.27 -8.79 -4.16
N ASN A 37 -16.62 -7.66 -4.77
CA ASN A 37 -17.98 -7.15 -4.75
C ASN A 37 -18.96 -8.17 -5.33
N ALA A 38 -18.67 -8.71 -6.52
CA ALA A 38 -19.51 -9.72 -7.16
C ALA A 38 -19.69 -10.98 -6.30
N ALA A 39 -18.63 -11.42 -5.61
CA ALA A 39 -18.67 -12.57 -4.71
C ALA A 39 -19.53 -12.31 -3.45
N LEU A 40 -19.61 -11.06 -2.98
CA LEU A 40 -20.40 -10.67 -1.81
C LEU A 40 -21.90 -10.46 -2.11
N ARG A 41 -22.27 -10.18 -3.36
CA ARG A 41 -23.68 -9.90 -3.75
C ARG A 41 -24.70 -10.94 -3.26
N PRO A 42 -24.48 -12.27 -3.37
CA PRO A 42 -25.46 -13.25 -2.89
C PRO A 42 -25.72 -13.18 -1.38
N LEU A 43 -24.69 -12.84 -0.59
CA LEU A 43 -24.84 -12.66 0.85
C LEU A 43 -25.60 -11.35 1.12
N ALA A 44 -25.26 -10.27 0.43
CA ALA A 44 -25.91 -8.98 0.55
C ALA A 44 -27.41 -9.06 0.24
N GLU A 45 -27.79 -9.72 -0.86
CA GLU A 45 -29.18 -9.97 -1.25
C GLU A 45 -29.96 -10.65 -0.12
N LYS A 46 -29.40 -11.74 0.44
CA LYS A 46 -30.03 -12.50 1.52
C LYS A 46 -30.19 -11.66 2.79
N THR A 47 -29.13 -10.94 3.19
CA THR A 47 -29.11 -10.15 4.42
C THR A 47 -30.07 -8.96 4.32
N ILE A 48 -30.02 -8.21 3.22
CA ILE A 48 -30.85 -7.02 3.00
C ILE A 48 -32.32 -7.41 2.83
N SER A 49 -32.62 -8.49 2.11
CA SER A 49 -34.00 -9.03 2.06
C SER A 49 -34.50 -9.45 3.44
N GLY A 50 -33.61 -9.99 4.28
CA GLY A 50 -33.91 -10.32 5.68
C GLY A 50 -34.27 -9.09 6.51
N PHE A 51 -33.51 -8.00 6.36
CA PHE A 51 -33.82 -6.73 7.03
C PHE A 51 -35.14 -6.12 6.54
N GLN A 52 -35.36 -6.08 5.22
CA GLN A 52 -36.62 -5.57 4.65
C GLN A 52 -37.82 -6.37 5.16
N LYS A 53 -37.70 -7.70 5.20
CA LYS A 53 -38.75 -8.56 5.77
C LYS A 53 -38.97 -8.28 7.26
N ALA A 54 -37.91 -8.21 8.06
CA ALA A 54 -38.03 -7.92 9.48
C ALA A 54 -38.65 -6.54 9.74
N MET A 55 -38.34 -5.54 8.91
CA MET A 55 -38.96 -4.21 8.97
C MET A 55 -40.44 -4.26 8.62
N LEU A 56 -40.84 -4.96 7.56
CA LEU A 56 -42.24 -5.17 7.20
C LEU A 56 -43.01 -5.90 8.30
N ASP A 57 -42.44 -6.97 8.85
CA ASP A 57 -43.04 -7.76 9.94
C ASP A 57 -43.20 -6.92 11.22
N THR A 58 -42.31 -5.95 11.48
CA THR A 58 -42.30 -5.13 12.70
C THR A 58 -43.11 -3.83 12.57
N PHE A 59 -43.02 -3.14 11.43
CA PHE A 59 -43.57 -1.80 11.21
C PHE A 59 -44.77 -1.76 10.26
N GLY A 60 -45.16 -2.89 9.67
CA GLY A 60 -46.29 -3.01 8.74
C GLY A 60 -46.08 -2.19 7.47
N ASP A 61 -47.14 -1.52 6.99
CA ASP A 61 -47.13 -0.69 5.78
C ASP A 61 -46.56 0.72 5.99
N SER A 62 -45.92 0.98 7.14
CA SER A 62 -45.31 2.30 7.40
C SER A 62 -44.16 2.54 6.40
N PRO A 63 -44.08 3.72 5.74
CA PRO A 63 -43.05 4.00 4.74
C PRO A 63 -41.69 4.24 5.41
N CYS A 64 -41.01 3.16 5.76
CA CYS A 64 -39.66 3.19 6.34
C CYS A 64 -38.64 2.76 5.27
N ALA A 65 -37.83 3.72 4.80
CA ALA A 65 -36.75 3.42 3.89
C ALA A 65 -35.57 2.76 4.63
N LEU A 66 -34.99 1.71 4.03
CA LEU A 66 -33.81 1.04 4.54
C LEU A 66 -32.56 1.61 3.87
N TYR A 67 -31.69 2.22 4.68
CA TYR A 67 -30.37 2.68 4.30
C TYR A 67 -29.28 1.95 5.08
N LEU A 68 -28.14 1.72 4.44
CA LEU A 68 -26.96 1.10 5.03
C LEU A 68 -25.79 2.09 4.99
N THR A 69 -24.93 2.05 6.00
CA THR A 69 -23.75 2.91 6.08
C THR A 69 -22.60 2.37 5.22
N GLN A 70 -21.90 3.30 4.58
CA GLN A 70 -20.71 3.08 3.79
C GLN A 70 -19.44 3.19 4.65
N ASN A 71 -18.35 2.65 4.13
CA ASN A 71 -17.00 2.77 4.65
C ASN A 71 -16.47 4.20 4.70
N ASP A 72 -16.98 5.12 3.87
CA ASP A 72 -16.66 6.55 3.94
C ASP A 72 -17.58 7.35 4.89
N GLY A 73 -18.52 6.67 5.53
CA GLY A 73 -19.45 7.25 6.49
C GLY A 73 -20.69 7.88 5.86
N SER A 74 -20.89 7.78 4.55
CA SER A 74 -22.15 8.12 3.92
C SER A 74 -23.14 6.95 3.94
N VAL A 75 -24.36 7.13 3.40
CA VAL A 75 -25.36 6.05 3.29
C VAL A 75 -25.55 5.56 1.86
N LEU A 76 -26.04 4.33 1.72
CA LEU A 76 -26.55 3.71 0.49
C LEU A 76 -27.99 3.27 0.71
N SER A 77 -28.81 3.33 -0.33
CA SER A 77 -30.09 2.62 -0.32
C SER A 77 -29.90 1.11 -0.21
N ALA A 78 -30.94 0.39 0.24
CA ALA A 78 -30.95 -1.07 0.27
C ALA A 78 -30.60 -1.70 -1.10
N ARG A 79 -31.07 -1.09 -2.20
CA ARG A 79 -30.78 -1.56 -3.56
C ARG A 79 -29.30 -1.40 -3.91
N GLU A 80 -28.74 -0.22 -3.70
CA GLU A 80 -27.32 0.03 -3.97
C GLU A 80 -26.42 -0.83 -3.09
N ALA A 81 -26.80 -1.09 -1.83
CA ALA A 81 -26.04 -1.97 -0.94
C ALA A 81 -26.04 -3.45 -1.40
N VAL A 82 -27.03 -3.88 -2.18
CA VAL A 82 -27.03 -5.18 -2.87
C VAL A 82 -26.13 -5.17 -4.10
N GLU A 83 -26.08 -4.05 -4.84
CA GLU A 83 -25.25 -3.91 -6.04
C GLU A 83 -23.77 -3.71 -5.68
N LEU A 84 -23.48 -2.98 -4.61
CA LEU A 84 -22.15 -2.54 -4.16
C LEU A 84 -21.87 -2.89 -2.68
N PRO A 85 -22.07 -4.15 -2.22
CA PRO A 85 -21.83 -4.53 -0.83
C PRO A 85 -20.39 -4.31 -0.35
N ILE A 86 -19.42 -4.21 -1.26
CA ILE A 86 -18.04 -3.88 -0.88
C ILE A 86 -17.93 -2.51 -0.19
N ARG A 87 -18.84 -1.57 -0.47
CA ARG A 87 -18.86 -0.25 0.16
C ARG A 87 -19.36 -0.28 1.60
N THR A 88 -20.05 -1.33 2.03
CA THR A 88 -20.48 -1.50 3.43
C THR A 88 -19.42 -2.20 4.28
N PHE A 89 -18.27 -2.56 3.68
CA PHE A 89 -17.19 -3.24 4.38
C PHE A 89 -16.50 -2.29 5.36
N ASN A 90 -16.38 -2.70 6.64
CA ASN A 90 -15.74 -1.89 7.68
C ASN A 90 -16.38 -0.50 7.90
N SER A 91 -17.70 -0.37 7.73
CA SER A 91 -18.43 0.88 8.02
C SER A 91 -18.51 1.20 9.52
N GLY A 92 -18.36 0.18 10.38
CA GLY A 92 -18.42 0.32 11.83
C GLY A 92 -17.48 1.39 12.39
N PRO A 93 -16.15 1.25 12.24
CA PRO A 93 -15.21 2.28 12.70
C PRO A 93 -15.53 3.67 12.19
N THR A 94 -15.94 3.81 10.92
CA THR A 94 -16.31 5.11 10.35
C THR A 94 -17.51 5.73 11.05
N ASN A 95 -18.53 4.92 11.36
CA ASN A 95 -19.69 5.38 12.11
C ASN A 95 -19.28 5.84 13.50
N SER A 96 -18.43 5.10 14.20
CA SER A 96 -17.97 5.47 15.54
C SER A 96 -17.17 6.78 15.52
N ILE A 97 -16.31 7.01 14.52
CA ILE A 97 -15.58 8.27 14.34
C ILE A 97 -16.55 9.45 14.17
N ARG A 98 -17.57 9.30 13.30
CA ARG A 98 -18.55 10.37 13.04
C ARG A 98 -19.53 10.58 14.19
N GLY A 99 -20.02 9.51 14.81
CA GLY A 99 -20.89 9.58 15.98
C GLY A 99 -20.17 10.18 17.19
N GLY A 100 -18.88 9.86 17.35
CA GLY A 100 -18.01 10.49 18.34
C GLY A 100 -17.98 12.01 18.22
N LYS A 101 -17.83 12.54 16.98
CA LYS A 101 -17.91 14.00 16.73
C LYS A 101 -19.22 14.59 17.28
N PHE A 102 -20.35 14.00 16.90
CA PHE A 102 -21.66 14.52 17.27
C PHE A 102 -21.86 14.52 18.80
N LEU A 103 -21.46 13.44 19.46
CA LEU A 103 -21.53 13.34 20.92
C LEU A 103 -20.60 14.34 21.60
N TRP A 104 -19.40 14.56 21.05
CA TRP A 104 -18.45 15.57 21.53
C TRP A 104 -19.03 16.98 21.44
N GLU A 105 -19.60 17.36 20.29
CA GLU A 105 -20.19 18.69 20.08
C GLU A 105 -21.40 18.91 21.00
N THR A 106 -22.24 17.89 21.16
CA THR A 106 -23.43 17.96 22.03
C THR A 106 -23.02 18.14 23.50
N ALA A 107 -22.00 17.41 23.97
CA ALA A 107 -21.50 17.53 25.34
C ALA A 107 -20.90 18.91 25.65
N ASN A 108 -20.27 19.57 24.68
CA ASN A 108 -19.74 20.94 24.85
C ASN A 108 -20.85 22.00 24.85
N THR A 109 -21.96 21.76 24.16
CA THR A 109 -23.11 22.68 24.09
C THR A 109 -23.86 22.74 25.42
N GLU A 110 -23.84 21.67 26.21
CA GLU A 110 -24.40 21.63 27.58
C GLU A 110 -23.55 22.41 28.61
N MET A 111 -22.33 22.84 28.25
CA MET A 111 -21.38 23.53 29.15
C MET A 111 -21.23 25.05 28.90
N ASP A 112 -22.17 25.69 28.18
CA ASP A 112 -22.15 27.15 27.86
C ASP A 112 -20.84 27.66 27.21
N GLN A 113 -20.09 26.76 26.56
CA GLN A 113 -18.96 27.14 25.70
C GLN A 113 -19.43 27.11 24.24
N PRO A 114 -19.05 28.10 23.41
CA PRO A 114 -19.46 28.12 22.01
C PRO A 114 -19.05 26.80 21.35
N ALA A 115 -20.00 26.13 20.69
CA ALA A 115 -19.80 24.89 19.94
C ALA A 115 -18.89 25.15 18.73
N GLN A 116 -17.61 25.34 18.98
CA GLN A 116 -16.57 25.27 17.96
C GLN A 116 -16.22 23.79 17.83
N GLY A 117 -16.53 23.21 16.67
CA GLY A 117 -15.99 21.92 16.28
C GLY A 117 -14.46 21.95 16.35
N PRO A 118 -13.80 20.78 16.42
CA PRO A 118 -12.35 20.74 16.60
C PRO A 118 -11.67 21.48 15.42
N THR A 119 -10.88 22.50 15.74
CA THR A 119 -10.08 23.26 14.77
C THR A 119 -8.92 22.44 14.20
N GLU A 120 -8.58 21.34 14.89
CA GLU A 120 -7.55 20.39 14.53
C GLU A 120 -8.13 18.97 14.41
N SER A 121 -7.32 18.01 13.98
CA SER A 121 -7.78 16.63 13.87
C SER A 121 -8.04 16.02 15.26
N LEU A 122 -9.08 15.20 15.38
CA LEU A 122 -9.44 14.47 16.59
C LEU A 122 -9.24 12.97 16.36
N ALA A 123 -8.49 12.30 17.24
CA ALA A 123 -8.39 10.84 17.22
C ALA A 123 -9.58 10.24 17.95
N VAL A 124 -10.38 9.41 17.26
CA VAL A 124 -11.51 8.71 17.86
C VAL A 124 -11.14 7.23 17.99
N ILE A 125 -11.20 6.71 19.21
CA ILE A 125 -10.87 5.32 19.54
C ILE A 125 -12.15 4.62 20.00
N ASP A 126 -12.64 3.68 19.21
CA ASP A 126 -13.76 2.81 19.55
C ASP A 126 -13.24 1.53 20.20
N ILE A 127 -13.41 1.40 21.51
CA ILE A 127 -13.01 0.21 22.26
C ILE A 127 -14.24 -0.68 22.45
N GLY A 128 -14.23 -1.83 21.78
CA GLY A 128 -15.28 -2.83 21.86
C GLY A 128 -15.02 -3.94 22.89
N GLY A 129 -15.68 -5.08 22.69
CA GLY A 129 -15.46 -6.29 23.50
C GLY A 129 -14.19 -7.07 23.12
N THR A 130 -13.68 -6.88 21.91
CA THR A 130 -12.55 -7.66 21.35
C THR A 130 -11.40 -6.79 20.86
N THR A 131 -11.72 -5.65 20.27
CA THR A 131 -10.77 -4.82 19.53
C THR A 131 -10.96 -3.35 19.88
N ALA A 132 -9.90 -2.57 19.70
CA ALA A 132 -9.92 -1.13 19.75
C ALA A 132 -9.51 -0.60 18.39
N ASP A 133 -10.39 0.21 17.79
CA ASP A 133 -10.25 0.77 16.45
C ASP A 133 -10.07 2.29 16.57
N SER A 134 -8.96 2.81 16.04
CA SER A 134 -8.62 4.23 16.12
C SER A 134 -8.55 4.84 14.74
N GLY A 135 -9.24 5.96 14.53
CA GLY A 135 -9.18 6.72 13.30
C GLY A 135 -9.19 8.22 13.55
N LEU A 136 -8.77 8.99 12.54
CA LEU A 136 -8.80 10.45 12.61
C LEU A 136 -10.08 11.01 12.01
N LEU A 137 -10.72 11.88 12.79
CA LEU A 137 -11.68 12.84 12.33
C LEU A 137 -10.94 14.12 11.93
N LEU A 138 -11.07 14.52 10.68
CA LEU A 138 -10.45 15.74 10.14
C LEU A 138 -11.29 16.98 10.50
N PRO A 139 -10.70 18.20 10.47
CA PRO A 139 -11.44 19.44 10.76
C PRO A 139 -12.65 19.68 9.86
N ASN A 140 -12.65 19.14 8.64
CA ASN A 140 -13.79 19.18 7.72
C ASN A 140 -14.95 18.25 8.16
N GLY A 141 -14.82 17.55 9.29
CA GLY A 141 -15.85 16.66 9.84
C GLY A 141 -15.95 15.30 9.18
N LEU A 142 -15.01 14.95 8.30
CA LEU A 142 -14.96 13.64 7.65
C LEU A 142 -13.86 12.75 8.26
N PRO A 143 -14.06 11.42 8.24
CA PRO A 143 -13.00 10.47 8.55
C PRO A 143 -11.87 10.61 7.53
N ARG A 144 -10.63 10.43 7.98
CA ARG A 144 -9.50 10.27 7.07
C ARG A 144 -9.63 8.94 6.33
N MET A 145 -9.45 8.96 5.01
CA MET A 145 -9.43 7.76 4.18
C MET A 145 -8.01 7.23 3.96
N SER A 146 -7.88 5.90 3.86
CA SER A 146 -6.68 5.25 3.38
C SER A 146 -6.48 5.54 1.90
N SER A 147 -5.25 5.88 1.53
CA SER A 147 -4.87 6.25 0.16
C SER A 147 -3.95 5.22 -0.50
N LEU A 148 -3.69 4.08 0.16
CA LEU A 148 -2.85 3.00 -0.35
C LEU A 148 -3.71 1.86 -0.91
N LEU A 149 -3.07 1.06 -1.77
CA LEU A 149 -3.56 -0.29 -2.06
C LEU A 149 -3.71 -1.04 -0.74
N SER A 150 -4.94 -1.42 -0.42
CA SER A 150 -5.29 -2.14 0.80
C SER A 150 -5.46 -3.61 0.46
N THR A 151 -4.95 -4.50 1.31
CA THR A 151 -5.12 -5.93 1.13
C THR A 151 -6.38 -6.39 1.87
N VAL A 152 -7.39 -6.87 1.14
CA VAL A 152 -8.63 -7.39 1.72
C VAL A 152 -8.75 -8.85 1.32
N GLY A 153 -8.83 -9.76 2.30
CA GLY A 153 -8.92 -11.20 2.02
C GLY A 153 -7.72 -11.75 1.23
N GLY A 154 -6.53 -11.16 1.40
CA GLY A 154 -5.30 -11.58 0.72
C GLY A 154 -5.10 -11.01 -0.70
N VAL A 155 -6.02 -10.18 -1.22
CA VAL A 155 -5.87 -9.54 -2.53
C VAL A 155 -5.72 -8.02 -2.41
N ARG A 156 -4.88 -7.43 -3.28
CA ARG A 156 -4.69 -5.97 -3.35
C ARG A 156 -5.93 -5.31 -3.95
N THR A 157 -6.44 -4.28 -3.30
CA THR A 157 -7.64 -3.51 -3.69
C THR A 157 -7.39 -2.02 -3.50
N ASN A 158 -8.19 -1.16 -4.14
CA ASN A 158 -8.02 0.30 -4.13
C ASN A 158 -9.33 1.07 -3.83
N PHE A 159 -10.38 0.41 -3.34
CA PHE A 159 -11.61 1.11 -2.93
C PHE A 159 -11.38 1.82 -1.59
N ALA A 160 -12.07 2.95 -1.37
CA ALA A 160 -11.79 3.83 -0.25
C ALA A 160 -12.16 3.15 1.09
N LEU A 161 -11.18 2.91 1.95
CA LEU A 161 -11.41 2.44 3.32
C LEU A 161 -11.04 3.55 4.31
N PRO A 162 -11.69 3.64 5.48
CA PRO A 162 -11.25 4.58 6.50
C PRO A 162 -9.83 4.20 6.96
N ALA A 163 -8.97 5.19 7.18
CA ALA A 163 -7.64 4.98 7.73
C ALA A 163 -7.78 4.70 9.23
N VAL A 164 -7.99 3.42 9.55
CA VAL A 164 -8.22 2.93 10.91
C VAL A 164 -7.09 2.00 11.30
N GLU A 165 -6.51 2.25 12.46
CA GLU A 165 -5.56 1.38 13.13
C GLU A 165 -6.32 0.52 14.15
N SER A 166 -6.06 -0.78 14.17
CA SER A 166 -6.76 -1.72 15.06
C SER A 166 -5.79 -2.47 15.96
N ILE A 167 -6.17 -2.71 17.21
CA ILE A 167 -5.47 -3.59 18.15
C ILE A 167 -6.43 -4.56 18.83
N GLY A 168 -5.92 -5.72 19.25
CA GLY A 168 -6.64 -6.72 20.05
C GLY A 168 -6.82 -6.31 21.52
N LEU A 169 -7.40 -5.13 21.76
CA LEU A 169 -7.72 -4.61 23.08
C LEU A 169 -9.24 -4.35 23.17
N GLY A 170 -9.93 -5.05 24.05
CA GLY A 170 -11.34 -4.83 24.34
C GLY A 170 -11.72 -5.42 25.69
N GLY A 171 -12.98 -5.30 26.10
CA GLY A 171 -13.43 -5.75 27.43
C GLY A 171 -13.10 -7.22 27.74
N GLY A 172 -13.17 -8.09 26.73
CA GLY A 172 -12.85 -9.51 26.86
C GLY A 172 -11.40 -9.89 26.58
N SER A 173 -10.49 -8.93 26.37
CA SER A 173 -9.07 -9.23 26.18
C SER A 173 -8.51 -9.98 27.39
N VAL A 174 -7.81 -11.08 27.11
CA VAL A 174 -7.31 -11.99 28.15
C VAL A 174 -6.05 -11.43 28.79
N ILE A 175 -5.96 -11.52 30.12
CA ILE A 175 -4.83 -11.05 30.92
C ILE A 175 -3.92 -12.22 31.30
N ARG A 176 -2.61 -12.07 31.08
CA ARG A 176 -1.59 -13.09 31.38
C ARG A 176 -0.41 -12.51 32.13
N ASP A 177 0.45 -13.42 32.60
CA ASP A 177 1.77 -13.10 33.17
C ASP A 177 1.71 -12.08 34.31
N GLY A 178 0.68 -12.19 35.15
CA GLY A 178 0.46 -11.27 36.26
C GLY A 178 0.17 -9.82 35.83
N GLY A 179 -0.43 -9.62 34.65
CA GLY A 179 -0.83 -8.31 34.15
C GLY A 179 0.14 -7.66 33.16
N GLU A 180 1.28 -8.30 32.85
CA GLU A 180 2.25 -7.78 31.87
C GLU A 180 1.76 -7.93 30.41
N SER A 181 0.84 -8.87 30.17
CA SER A 181 0.30 -9.15 28.84
C SER A 181 -1.23 -9.03 28.82
N VAL A 182 -1.74 -8.30 27.83
CA VAL A 182 -3.17 -8.02 27.61
C VAL A 182 -3.51 -8.29 26.14
N GLY A 183 -4.36 -9.27 25.88
CA GLY A 183 -4.69 -9.74 24.54
C GLY A 183 -3.51 -10.41 23.83
N PRO A 184 -3.52 -10.52 22.48
CA PRO A 184 -4.54 -10.00 21.56
C PRO A 184 -5.82 -10.85 21.51
N ASP A 185 -5.81 -12.04 22.10
CA ASP A 185 -6.97 -12.92 22.16
C ASP A 185 -8.01 -12.40 23.16
N SER A 186 -9.28 -12.72 22.88
CA SER A 186 -10.43 -12.26 23.64
C SER A 186 -11.47 -13.36 23.77
N VAL A 187 -12.20 -13.37 24.88
CA VAL A 187 -13.36 -14.26 25.09
C VAL A 187 -14.61 -13.79 24.34
N ALA A 188 -14.55 -12.63 23.66
CA ALA A 188 -15.57 -12.11 22.75
C ALA A 188 -17.01 -12.19 23.33
N LEU A 189 -17.93 -12.85 22.62
CA LEU A 189 -19.34 -12.99 23.02
C LEU A 189 -19.53 -13.83 24.29
N GLU A 190 -18.51 -14.59 24.71
CA GLU A 190 -18.52 -15.45 25.90
C GLU A 190 -18.07 -14.71 27.17
N LEU A 191 -17.91 -13.37 27.12
CA LEU A 191 -17.48 -12.57 28.28
C LEU A 191 -18.30 -12.87 29.54
N ARG A 192 -19.63 -12.92 29.42
CA ARG A 192 -20.55 -13.16 30.54
C ARG A 192 -20.47 -14.57 31.13
N SER A 193 -19.82 -15.52 30.46
CA SER A 193 -19.68 -16.90 30.93
C SER A 193 -18.23 -17.28 31.28
N ARG A 194 -17.24 -16.64 30.64
CA ARG A 194 -15.82 -17.01 30.79
C ARG A 194 -15.04 -16.05 31.69
N ALA A 195 -15.46 -14.79 31.83
CA ALA A 195 -14.76 -13.84 32.68
C ALA A 195 -14.98 -14.13 34.17
N LYS A 196 -13.95 -13.88 35.00
CA LYS A 196 -13.99 -14.16 36.44
C LYS A 196 -15.09 -13.38 37.18
N LEU A 197 -15.36 -12.14 36.76
CA LEU A 197 -16.43 -11.29 37.31
C LEU A 197 -17.82 -11.93 37.22
N PHE A 198 -18.02 -12.91 36.33
CA PHE A 198 -19.28 -13.66 36.18
C PHE A 198 -19.17 -15.13 36.63
N GLY A 199 -18.08 -15.53 37.30
CA GLY A 199 -17.85 -16.90 37.77
C GLY A 199 -17.16 -17.82 36.76
N GLY A 200 -16.58 -17.25 35.69
CA GLY A 200 -15.75 -17.99 34.73
C GLY A 200 -14.29 -18.19 35.19
N ASP A 201 -13.49 -18.81 34.31
CA ASP A 201 -12.12 -19.25 34.58
C ASP A 201 -11.03 -18.32 34.01
N VAL A 202 -11.41 -17.34 33.18
CA VAL A 202 -10.48 -16.47 32.44
C VAL A 202 -10.44 -15.08 33.06
N LEU A 203 -9.24 -14.57 33.34
CA LEU A 203 -9.04 -13.18 33.74
C LEU A 203 -9.04 -12.27 32.50
N THR A 204 -9.91 -11.26 32.50
CA THR A 204 -10.14 -10.36 31.36
C THR A 204 -9.91 -8.89 31.71
N ALA A 205 -9.82 -8.02 30.70
CA ALA A 205 -9.67 -6.58 30.90
C ALA A 205 -10.84 -5.96 31.69
N THR A 206 -12.08 -6.41 31.48
CA THR A 206 -13.24 -6.00 32.30
C THR A 206 -13.07 -6.40 33.77
N ASP A 207 -12.52 -7.59 34.05
CA ASP A 207 -12.23 -8.03 35.43
C ASP A 207 -11.20 -7.09 36.11
N ILE A 208 -10.19 -6.62 35.37
CA ILE A 208 -9.19 -5.68 35.90
C ILE A 208 -9.82 -4.34 36.30
N VAL A 209 -10.76 -3.83 35.49
CA VAL A 209 -11.50 -2.60 35.84
C VAL A 209 -12.35 -2.81 37.08
N ALA A 210 -13.12 -3.90 37.14
CA ALA A 210 -13.95 -4.23 38.31
C ALA A 210 -13.10 -4.42 39.59
N ALA A 211 -11.96 -5.11 39.50
CA ALA A 211 -11.03 -5.25 40.61
C ALA A 211 -10.42 -3.89 41.02
N SER A 212 -10.12 -3.01 40.05
CA SER A 212 -9.63 -1.65 40.34
C SER A 212 -10.66 -0.82 41.12
N GLU A 213 -11.95 -0.94 40.81
CA GLU A 213 -13.03 -0.27 41.55
C GLU A 213 -13.17 -0.87 42.96
N ALA A 214 -13.17 -2.21 43.08
CA ALA A 214 -13.29 -2.91 44.37
C ALA A 214 -12.11 -2.60 45.33
N HIS A 215 -10.90 -2.43 44.80
CA HIS A 215 -9.71 -2.06 45.57
C HIS A 215 -9.61 -0.55 45.85
N GLY A 216 -10.56 0.27 45.37
CA GLY A 216 -10.53 1.73 45.52
C GLY A 216 -9.40 2.43 44.75
N LEU A 217 -8.82 1.73 43.76
CA LEU A 217 -7.76 2.26 42.90
C LEU A 217 -8.31 3.16 41.78
N SER A 218 -9.61 3.09 41.49
CA SER A 218 -10.34 4.03 40.65
C SER A 218 -11.44 4.67 41.49
N GLN A 219 -11.64 5.98 41.35
CA GLN A 219 -12.77 6.68 41.97
C GLN A 219 -14.08 6.51 41.18
N ARG A 220 -14.04 5.77 40.07
CA ARG A 220 -15.19 5.49 39.22
C ARG A 220 -15.94 4.25 39.71
N THR A 221 -17.22 4.19 39.38
CA THR A 221 -18.12 3.06 39.65
C THR A 221 -18.86 2.70 38.36
N ASP A 222 -18.11 2.58 37.27
CA ASP A 222 -18.64 2.39 35.92
C ASP A 222 -19.25 0.98 35.76
N LEU A 223 -18.83 0.01 36.58
CA LEU A 223 -19.29 -1.38 36.57
C LEU A 223 -20.25 -1.73 37.73
N GLN A 224 -20.80 -0.74 38.42
CA GLN A 224 -21.73 -0.98 39.53
C GLN A 224 -22.96 -1.79 39.08
N GLY A 225 -23.14 -2.98 39.66
CA GLY A 225 -24.24 -3.90 39.31
C GLY A 225 -23.96 -4.84 38.13
N VAL A 226 -22.73 -4.84 37.59
CA VAL A 226 -22.28 -5.76 36.54
C VAL A 226 -21.44 -6.88 37.15
N GLY A 227 -22.02 -8.10 37.19
CA GLY A 227 -21.36 -9.28 37.76
C GLY A 227 -21.18 -9.21 39.29
N ASP A 228 -20.29 -10.06 39.83
CA ASP A 228 -20.00 -10.15 41.26
C ASP A 228 -18.51 -9.84 41.56
N PRO A 229 -18.20 -8.61 42.02
CA PRO A 229 -16.83 -8.22 42.36
C PRO A 229 -16.17 -9.07 43.46
N ALA A 230 -16.93 -9.78 44.30
CA ALA A 230 -16.37 -10.66 45.33
C ALA A 230 -15.53 -11.81 44.73
N LEU A 231 -15.86 -12.21 43.50
CA LEU A 231 -15.15 -13.25 42.74
C LEU A 231 -13.74 -12.82 42.29
N LEU A 232 -13.39 -11.55 42.44
CA LEU A 232 -12.10 -10.97 42.06
C LEU A 232 -11.17 -10.74 43.26
N SER A 233 -11.54 -11.21 44.44
CA SER A 233 -10.77 -11.01 45.68
C SER A 233 -9.35 -11.60 45.67
N ASP A 234 -9.10 -12.58 44.79
CA ASP A 234 -7.80 -13.21 44.57
C ASP A 234 -6.84 -12.38 43.68
N ILE A 235 -7.35 -11.33 43.03
CA ILE A 235 -6.56 -10.49 42.12
C ILE A 235 -5.87 -9.38 42.90
N SER A 236 -4.53 -9.40 42.93
CA SER A 236 -3.73 -8.42 43.66
C SER A 236 -3.73 -7.04 42.99
N THR A 237 -3.52 -5.99 43.79
CA THR A 237 -3.38 -4.61 43.31
C THR A 237 -2.19 -4.42 42.35
N GLU A 238 -1.15 -5.25 42.46
CA GLU A 238 -0.01 -5.27 41.55
C GLU A 238 -0.42 -5.71 40.14
N ILE A 239 -1.19 -6.80 40.03
CA ILE A 239 -1.68 -7.32 38.74
C ILE A 239 -2.57 -6.27 38.07
N VAL A 240 -3.48 -5.66 38.83
CA VAL A 240 -4.36 -4.59 38.36
C VAL A 240 -3.54 -3.41 37.81
N SER A 241 -2.54 -2.96 38.57
CA SER A 241 -1.71 -1.81 38.18
C SER A 241 -0.87 -2.09 36.92
N LYS A 242 -0.30 -3.29 36.80
CA LYS A 242 0.45 -3.72 35.60
C LYS A 242 -0.45 -3.78 34.37
N ALA A 243 -1.60 -4.45 34.48
CA ALA A 243 -2.55 -4.58 33.39
C ALA A 243 -3.09 -3.22 32.92
N LYS A 244 -3.46 -2.32 33.85
CA LYS A 244 -3.89 -0.95 33.50
C LYS A 244 -2.80 -0.17 32.78
N ARG A 245 -1.55 -0.24 33.25
CA ARG A 245 -0.41 0.39 32.59
C ARG A 245 -0.19 -0.17 31.18
N ARG A 246 -0.34 -1.48 31.00
CA ARG A 246 -0.20 -2.14 29.70
C ARG A 246 -1.29 -1.71 28.72
N MET A 247 -2.55 -1.70 29.14
CA MET A 247 -3.69 -1.21 28.34
C MET A 247 -3.48 0.25 27.92
N ARG A 248 -3.02 1.09 28.87
CA ARG A 248 -2.69 2.48 28.62
C ARG A 248 -1.58 2.64 27.56
N GLN A 249 -0.49 1.88 27.67
CA GLN A 249 0.58 1.87 26.67
C GLN A 249 0.07 1.44 25.29
N GLN A 250 -0.79 0.41 25.21
CA GLN A 250 -1.39 -0.03 23.94
C GLN A 250 -2.20 1.09 23.27
N VAL A 251 -2.93 1.89 24.05
CA VAL A 251 -3.69 3.04 23.55
C VAL A 251 -2.78 4.19 23.14
N GLU A 252 -1.73 4.51 23.91
CA GLU A 252 -0.72 5.51 23.52
C GLU A 252 -0.03 5.13 22.20
N ASP A 253 0.36 3.86 22.05
CA ASP A 253 0.96 3.33 20.82
C ASP A 253 -0.02 3.33 19.63
N LEU A 254 -1.31 3.11 19.90
CA LEU A 254 -2.39 3.19 18.90
C LEU A 254 -2.61 4.63 18.42
N VAL A 255 -2.67 5.59 19.35
CA VAL A 255 -2.79 7.01 19.02
C VAL A 255 -1.59 7.47 18.20
N ASP A 256 -0.37 7.09 18.59
CA ASP A 256 0.84 7.50 17.86
C ASP A 256 0.87 7.00 16.39
N ARG A 257 0.37 5.78 16.16
CA ARG A 257 0.17 5.21 14.80
C ARG A 257 -0.92 5.92 14.00
N THR A 258 -1.95 6.42 14.68
CA THR A 258 -3.11 7.06 14.04
C THR A 258 -2.82 8.49 13.54
N LYS A 259 -1.91 9.23 14.20
CA LYS A 259 -1.63 10.65 13.92
C LYS A 259 -1.18 10.95 12.48
N ILE A 260 -1.44 12.19 12.04
CA ILE A 260 -1.04 12.75 10.72
C ILE A 260 -0.11 13.96 10.75
N SER A 261 0.22 14.45 11.93
CA SER A 261 1.11 15.60 12.11
C SER A 261 1.88 15.43 13.41
N LYS A 262 3.09 15.98 13.45
CA LYS A 262 3.89 16.00 14.68
C LYS A 262 3.16 16.85 15.72
N GLY A 263 3.07 16.34 16.94
CA GLY A 263 2.40 17.02 18.05
C GLY A 263 1.38 16.14 18.78
N ASP A 264 0.79 16.73 19.81
CA ASP A 264 -0.26 16.11 20.61
C ASP A 264 -1.62 16.31 19.93
N VAL A 265 -2.44 15.25 19.93
CA VAL A 265 -3.78 15.24 19.35
C VAL A 265 -4.82 15.11 20.46
N ASP A 266 -6.00 15.69 20.27
CA ASP A 266 -7.13 15.40 21.15
C ASP A 266 -7.65 13.98 20.86
N VAL A 267 -8.02 13.26 21.92
CA VAL A 267 -8.49 11.89 21.86
C VAL A 267 -9.90 11.79 22.43
N LEU A 268 -10.79 11.17 21.67
CA LEU A 268 -12.12 10.76 22.11
C LEU A 268 -12.18 9.25 22.19
N ILE A 269 -12.47 8.71 23.37
CA ILE A 269 -12.66 7.27 23.56
C ILE A 269 -14.16 6.98 23.62
N VAL A 270 -14.63 6.11 22.72
CA VAL A 270 -16.02 5.66 22.59
C VAL A 270 -16.09 4.12 22.65
N GLY A 271 -17.29 3.57 22.56
CA GLY A 271 -17.54 2.14 22.64
C GLY A 271 -17.75 1.64 24.08
N GLY A 272 -18.34 0.46 24.21
CA GLY A 272 -18.65 -0.12 25.53
C GLY A 272 -17.41 -0.46 26.37
N GLY A 273 -16.25 -0.61 25.73
CA GLY A 273 -14.95 -0.80 26.36
C GLY A 273 -14.21 0.49 26.68
N ALA A 274 -14.80 1.68 26.46
CA ALA A 274 -14.16 2.96 26.79
C ALA A 274 -13.75 3.07 28.27
N ILE A 275 -14.42 2.31 29.15
CA ILE A 275 -14.12 2.20 30.58
C ILE A 275 -12.74 1.59 30.87
N LEU A 276 -12.09 0.91 29.92
CA LEU A 276 -10.79 0.28 30.15
C LEU A 276 -9.66 1.29 30.40
N ILE A 277 -9.86 2.55 29.97
CA ILE A 277 -8.85 3.61 30.05
C ILE A 277 -9.35 4.71 30.98
N ASP A 278 -8.51 5.10 31.93
CA ASP A 278 -8.75 6.28 32.76
C ASP A 278 -8.28 7.54 32.00
N THR A 279 -9.22 8.42 31.69
CA THR A 279 -8.95 9.67 30.93
C THR A 279 -8.47 10.82 31.80
N ASP A 280 -8.54 10.68 33.13
CA ASP A 280 -8.15 11.72 34.08
C ASP A 280 -6.62 11.83 34.23
N GLU A 281 -5.90 10.79 33.80
CA GLU A 281 -4.44 10.79 33.74
C GLU A 281 -3.95 11.21 32.34
N PRO A 282 -2.98 12.13 32.21
CA PRO A 282 -2.49 12.61 30.91
C PRO A 282 -1.90 11.46 30.09
N LEU A 283 -2.37 11.19 28.87
CA LEU A 283 -1.82 10.15 27.96
C LEU A 283 -0.62 10.70 27.17
N LYS A 284 0.42 9.88 26.97
CA LYS A 284 1.59 10.30 26.18
C LYS A 284 1.18 10.60 24.74
N GLY A 285 1.55 11.77 24.23
CA GLY A 285 1.22 12.17 22.87
C GLY A 285 -0.24 12.66 22.71
N VAL A 286 -0.96 12.88 23.79
CA VAL A 286 -2.37 13.26 23.77
C VAL A 286 -2.53 14.60 24.48
N ARG A 287 -3.18 15.56 23.82
CA ARG A 287 -3.40 16.90 24.37
C ARG A 287 -4.47 16.86 25.45
N SER A 288 -5.59 16.21 25.12
CA SER A 288 -6.65 15.89 26.07
C SER A 288 -7.33 14.59 25.66
N ALA A 289 -7.64 13.74 26.64
CA ALA A 289 -8.40 12.51 26.43
C ALA A 289 -9.75 12.67 27.10
N ARG A 290 -10.83 12.33 26.39
CA ARG A 290 -12.19 12.48 26.91
C ARG A 290 -13.05 11.27 26.58
N ARG A 291 -14.01 11.02 27.45
CA ARG A 291 -15.17 10.16 27.21
C ARG A 291 -16.40 11.05 27.13
N VAL A 292 -17.42 10.60 26.40
CA VAL A 292 -18.69 11.30 26.26
C VAL A 292 -19.82 10.42 26.75
N ARG A 293 -20.85 11.04 27.35
CA ARG A 293 -22.07 10.33 27.74
C ARG A 293 -22.75 9.76 26.51
N GLY A 294 -23.16 8.50 26.52
CA GLY A 294 -23.69 7.82 25.34
C GLY A 294 -22.62 7.36 24.35
N GLY A 295 -21.33 7.47 24.69
CA GLY A 295 -20.22 6.99 23.85
C GLY A 295 -20.29 5.50 23.54
N GLU A 296 -20.95 4.70 24.38
CA GLU A 296 -21.19 3.27 24.18
C GLU A 296 -22.06 2.97 22.94
N VAL A 297 -22.84 3.95 22.47
CA VAL A 297 -23.67 3.85 21.25
C VAL A 297 -23.18 4.77 20.12
N ALA A 298 -21.93 5.26 20.18
CA ALA A 298 -21.37 6.16 19.17
C ALA A 298 -21.51 5.62 17.74
N ASN A 299 -21.34 4.30 17.56
CA ASN A 299 -21.55 3.64 16.28
C ASN A 299 -22.97 3.86 15.72
N ALA A 300 -23.99 3.60 16.55
CA ALA A 300 -25.39 3.75 16.16
C ALA A 300 -25.76 5.22 15.90
N VAL A 301 -25.24 6.14 16.73
CA VAL A 301 -25.38 7.58 16.53
C VAL A 301 -24.78 8.01 15.19
N GLY A 302 -23.56 7.58 14.89
CA GLY A 302 -22.89 7.85 13.63
C GLY A 302 -23.67 7.38 12.41
N ALA A 303 -24.24 6.18 12.50
CA ALA A 303 -25.13 5.66 11.47
C ALA A 303 -26.39 6.53 11.28
N ALA A 304 -27.02 6.97 12.37
CA ALA A 304 -28.23 7.79 12.34
C ALA A 304 -28.02 9.20 11.76
N ILE A 305 -26.84 9.80 11.97
CA ILE A 305 -26.49 11.14 11.45
C ILE A 305 -25.80 11.10 10.08
N SER A 306 -25.86 9.95 9.39
CA SER A 306 -25.12 9.78 8.14
C SER A 306 -25.67 10.63 7.00
N ARG A 307 -24.73 11.14 6.20
CA ARG A 307 -25.00 12.01 5.05
C ARG A 307 -25.02 11.19 3.77
N VAL A 308 -25.57 11.77 2.71
CA VAL A 308 -25.43 11.23 1.36
C VAL A 308 -24.19 11.85 0.73
N SER A 309 -23.44 11.08 -0.06
CA SER A 309 -22.26 11.56 -0.76
C SER A 309 -22.35 11.34 -2.28
N GLY A 310 -21.71 12.24 -3.01
CA GLY A 310 -21.46 12.12 -4.45
C GLY A 310 -19.97 12.31 -4.70
N ILE A 311 -19.33 11.37 -5.41
CA ILE A 311 -17.90 11.40 -5.70
C ILE A 311 -17.69 11.32 -7.20
N VAL A 312 -16.88 12.22 -7.73
CA VAL A 312 -16.42 12.20 -9.12
C VAL A 312 -14.91 12.19 -9.12
N ASP A 313 -14.32 11.22 -9.82
CA ASP A 313 -12.88 11.03 -9.98
C ASP A 313 -12.57 10.86 -11.47
N ILE A 314 -11.92 11.86 -12.06
CA ILE A 314 -11.67 11.90 -13.50
C ILE A 314 -10.31 12.52 -13.81
N VAL A 315 -9.65 12.02 -14.85
CA VAL A 315 -8.50 12.70 -15.46
C VAL A 315 -9.03 13.80 -16.38
N ALA A 316 -8.91 15.05 -15.93
CA ALA A 316 -9.32 16.22 -16.68
C ALA A 316 -8.25 16.63 -17.70
N ASP A 317 -8.72 16.97 -18.90
CA ASP A 317 -7.92 17.64 -19.92
C ASP A 317 -7.96 19.15 -19.67
N LEU A 318 -6.77 19.74 -19.52
CA LEU A 318 -6.53 21.15 -19.22
C LEU A 318 -5.95 21.90 -20.43
N SER A 319 -5.88 21.27 -21.60
CA SER A 319 -5.33 21.90 -22.81
C SER A 319 -6.16 23.11 -23.27
N GLN A 320 -7.46 23.10 -23.00
CA GLN A 320 -8.42 24.14 -23.37
C GLN A 320 -9.07 24.83 -22.16
N GLN A 321 -8.65 24.51 -20.94
CA GLN A 321 -9.24 25.08 -19.73
C GLN A 321 -8.24 25.17 -18.57
N SER A 322 -8.44 26.16 -17.70
CA SER A 322 -7.65 26.27 -16.46
C SER A 322 -8.03 25.18 -15.46
N ILE A 323 -7.09 24.85 -14.56
CA ILE A 323 -7.34 23.95 -13.41
C ILE A 323 -8.58 24.38 -12.63
N LYS A 324 -8.77 25.69 -12.41
CA LYS A 324 -9.93 26.23 -11.70
C LYS A 324 -11.26 25.94 -12.40
N GLN A 325 -11.30 26.02 -13.73
CA GLN A 325 -12.51 25.70 -14.51
C GLN A 325 -12.84 24.20 -14.45
N ALA A 326 -11.82 23.35 -14.61
CA ALA A 326 -11.98 21.90 -14.51
C ALA A 326 -12.46 21.49 -13.10
N GLN A 327 -11.86 22.05 -12.05
CA GLN A 327 -12.30 21.87 -10.67
C GLN A 327 -13.78 22.25 -10.50
N ALA A 328 -14.20 23.43 -10.98
CA ALA A 328 -15.58 23.89 -10.84
C ALA A 328 -16.58 23.02 -11.61
N GLN A 329 -16.20 22.46 -12.77
CA GLN A 329 -17.04 21.51 -13.50
C GLN A 329 -17.22 20.20 -12.72
N ILE A 330 -16.13 19.64 -12.22
CA ILE A 330 -16.13 18.33 -11.55
C ILE A 330 -16.81 18.41 -10.18
N SER A 331 -16.64 19.52 -9.46
CA SER A 331 -17.38 19.80 -8.23
C SER A 331 -18.89 19.86 -8.47
N ARG A 332 -19.36 20.48 -9.57
CA ARG A 332 -20.79 20.48 -9.92
C ARG A 332 -21.31 19.07 -10.20
N ALA A 333 -20.57 18.27 -10.95
CA ALA A 333 -20.93 16.87 -11.19
C ALA A 333 -20.99 16.05 -9.88
N ALA A 334 -20.12 16.33 -8.91
CA ALA A 334 -20.17 15.69 -7.60
C ALA A 334 -21.42 16.09 -6.80
N VAL A 335 -21.85 17.36 -6.88
CA VAL A 335 -23.12 17.84 -6.28
C VAL A 335 -24.31 17.14 -6.91
N GLU A 336 -24.38 17.08 -8.24
CA GLU A 336 -25.44 16.39 -8.98
C GLU A 336 -25.50 14.90 -8.60
N ALA A 337 -24.35 14.24 -8.47
CA ALA A 337 -24.28 12.86 -8.01
C ALA A 337 -24.79 12.69 -6.56
N ALA A 338 -24.47 13.62 -5.65
CA ALA A 338 -24.97 13.56 -4.27
C ALA A 338 -26.50 13.70 -4.23
N VAL A 339 -27.07 14.63 -5.00
CA VAL A 339 -28.54 14.80 -5.11
C VAL A 339 -29.19 13.56 -5.70
N SER A 340 -28.61 12.98 -6.76
CA SER A 340 -29.10 11.73 -7.36
C SER A 340 -29.07 10.54 -6.39
N ASN A 341 -28.18 10.56 -5.40
CA ASN A 341 -28.08 9.53 -4.36
C ASN A 341 -29.05 9.79 -3.18
N GLY A 342 -29.89 10.83 -3.25
CA GLY A 342 -30.89 11.17 -2.23
C GLY A 342 -30.49 12.30 -1.27
N ALA A 343 -29.52 13.15 -1.64
CA ALA A 343 -29.21 14.33 -0.85
C ALA A 343 -30.23 15.46 -1.09
N GLU A 344 -30.61 16.16 -0.03
CA GLU A 344 -31.40 17.39 -0.12
C GLU A 344 -30.59 18.47 -0.85
N PRO A 345 -31.06 19.01 -2.01
CA PRO A 345 -30.27 19.87 -2.89
C PRO A 345 -29.63 21.09 -2.19
N ASP A 346 -30.39 21.76 -1.33
CA ASP A 346 -29.94 22.98 -0.64
C ASP A 346 -28.96 22.70 0.51
N SER A 347 -28.78 21.43 0.88
CA SER A 347 -27.87 20.99 1.93
C SER A 347 -26.51 20.50 1.42
N VAL A 348 -26.34 20.40 0.10
CA VAL A 348 -25.14 19.81 -0.51
C VAL A 348 -23.99 20.81 -0.53
N GLU A 349 -22.85 20.39 0.00
CA GLU A 349 -21.61 21.17 -0.02
C GLU A 349 -20.45 20.32 -0.56
N ILE A 350 -19.43 21.00 -1.10
CA ILE A 350 -18.19 20.34 -1.53
C ILE A 350 -17.32 20.08 -0.30
N ALA A 351 -17.16 18.80 0.06
CA ALA A 351 -16.33 18.39 1.18
C ALA A 351 -14.83 18.38 0.86
N GLU A 352 -14.48 17.96 -0.36
CA GLU A 352 -13.09 17.79 -0.76
C GLU A 352 -12.93 17.97 -2.28
N VAL A 353 -11.84 18.63 -2.68
CA VAL A 353 -11.35 18.63 -4.06
C VAL A 353 -9.86 18.39 -4.05
N THR A 354 -9.41 17.28 -4.63
CA THR A 354 -8.00 16.94 -4.80
C THR A 354 -7.62 17.10 -6.26
N VAL A 355 -6.51 17.77 -6.54
CA VAL A 355 -5.94 17.86 -7.91
C VAL A 355 -4.55 17.24 -7.89
N LEU A 356 -4.42 16.14 -8.62
CA LEU A 356 -3.18 15.39 -8.76
C LEU A 356 -2.68 15.54 -10.20
N PRO A 357 -1.60 16.28 -10.45
CA PRO A 357 -1.00 16.36 -11.78
C PRO A 357 -0.50 14.97 -12.22
N VAL A 358 -0.67 14.65 -13.52
CA VAL A 358 -0.23 13.36 -14.08
C VAL A 358 1.22 13.48 -14.54
N GLN A 359 2.09 12.56 -14.13
CA GLN A 359 3.50 12.61 -14.51
C GLN A 359 3.66 12.45 -16.03
N TYR A 360 4.63 13.17 -16.60
CA TYR A 360 4.96 13.14 -18.04
C TYR A 360 3.83 13.60 -19.00
N VAL A 361 2.74 14.18 -18.46
CA VAL A 361 1.63 14.70 -19.27
C VAL A 361 1.46 16.19 -19.03
N ASP A 362 1.64 16.99 -20.07
CA ASP A 362 1.28 18.40 -20.01
C ASP A 362 -0.24 18.56 -20.04
N ALA A 363 -0.71 19.54 -19.29
CA ALA A 363 -2.12 19.93 -19.28
C ALA A 363 -3.10 18.78 -18.98
N LYS A 364 -2.73 17.79 -18.16
CA LYS A 364 -3.69 16.85 -17.55
C LYS A 364 -3.52 16.77 -16.05
N ALA A 365 -4.64 16.69 -15.35
CA ALA A 365 -4.66 16.45 -13.92
C ALA A 365 -5.82 15.52 -13.57
N ARG A 366 -5.57 14.56 -12.70
CA ARG A 366 -6.63 13.82 -12.04
C ARG A 366 -7.26 14.73 -11.00
N ILE A 367 -8.57 14.91 -11.09
CA ILE A 367 -9.35 15.73 -10.17
C ILE A 367 -10.39 14.83 -9.51
N VAL A 368 -10.36 14.79 -8.19
CA VAL A 368 -11.32 14.08 -7.36
C VAL A 368 -12.13 15.13 -6.61
N ALA A 369 -13.45 15.14 -6.79
CA ALA A 369 -14.34 15.99 -6.03
C ALA A 369 -15.36 15.14 -5.27
N ARG A 370 -15.59 15.49 -4.01
CA ARG A 370 -16.58 14.87 -3.13
C ARG A 370 -17.55 15.93 -2.65
N ALA A 371 -18.84 15.70 -2.87
CA ALA A 371 -19.93 16.47 -2.31
C ALA A 371 -20.68 15.66 -1.26
N VAL A 372 -21.23 16.33 -0.24
CA VAL A 372 -21.99 15.70 0.85
C VAL A 372 -23.22 16.53 1.18
N GLY A 373 -24.35 15.88 1.45
CA GLY A 373 -25.61 16.53 1.79
C GLY A 373 -26.40 15.76 2.85
N LYS A 374 -27.39 16.39 3.47
CA LYS A 374 -28.34 15.72 4.36
C LYS A 374 -29.20 14.76 3.54
N LEU A 375 -29.52 13.60 4.12
CA LEU A 375 -30.44 12.65 3.50
C LEU A 375 -31.84 13.24 3.45
N ASP A 376 -32.44 13.33 2.26
CA ASP A 376 -33.84 13.72 2.10
C ASP A 376 -34.74 12.53 2.47
N VAL A 377 -35.40 12.63 3.62
CA VAL A 377 -36.27 11.57 4.15
C VAL A 377 -37.65 11.54 3.46
N ILE A 378 -38.00 12.61 2.71
CA ILE A 378 -39.32 12.81 2.09
C ILE A 378 -39.30 12.38 0.62
N ALA A 379 -38.16 12.54 -0.07
CA ALA A 379 -37.94 12.00 -1.42
C ALA A 379 -37.63 10.49 -1.42
N ALA A 380 -38.29 9.72 -0.52
CA ALA A 380 -38.24 8.27 -0.58
C ALA A 380 -38.83 7.81 -1.93
N PRO A 381 -38.07 7.09 -2.77
CA PRO A 381 -38.66 6.45 -3.93
C PRO A 381 -39.82 5.57 -3.46
N THR A 382 -40.91 5.55 -4.21
CA THR A 382 -42.10 4.77 -3.86
C THR A 382 -41.67 3.34 -3.51
N VAL A 383 -42.34 2.68 -2.56
CA VAL A 383 -42.03 1.32 -2.07
C VAL A 383 -41.80 0.30 -3.22
N GLN A 384 -42.32 0.57 -4.41
CA GLN A 384 -42.07 -0.19 -5.65
C GLN A 384 -40.67 -0.05 -6.26
N GLU A 385 -39.96 1.08 -6.14
CA GLU A 385 -38.63 1.30 -6.73
C GLU A 385 -37.47 0.70 -5.91
N ASN A 386 -37.70 0.45 -4.61
CA ASN A 386 -36.76 -0.19 -3.68
C ASN A 386 -37.08 -1.68 -3.40
N ALA A 387 -38.15 -2.22 -3.99
CA ALA A 387 -38.48 -3.62 -3.88
C ALA A 387 -37.51 -4.45 -4.72
N LEU A 388 -36.55 -5.10 -4.05
CA LEU A 388 -35.73 -6.13 -4.69
C LEU A 388 -36.66 -7.30 -5.08
N PRO A 389 -36.52 -7.86 -6.30
CA PRO A 389 -37.26 -9.07 -6.64
C PRO A 389 -36.96 -10.16 -5.61
N ALA A 390 -38.00 -10.88 -5.20
CA ALA A 390 -37.84 -11.98 -4.25
C ALA A 390 -36.72 -12.92 -4.75
N PRO A 391 -35.73 -13.27 -3.91
CA PRO A 391 -34.64 -14.12 -4.33
C PRO A 391 -35.22 -15.40 -4.93
N PRO A 392 -34.73 -15.87 -6.09
CA PRO A 392 -35.31 -17.05 -6.73
C PRO A 392 -35.29 -18.21 -5.74
N VAL A 393 -36.46 -18.81 -5.52
CA VAL A 393 -36.62 -20.00 -4.70
C VAL A 393 -35.75 -21.09 -5.33
N ARG A 394 -34.53 -21.26 -4.82
CA ARG A 394 -33.68 -22.37 -5.20
C ARG A 394 -34.40 -23.63 -4.71
N ARG A 395 -34.98 -24.40 -5.63
CA ARG A 395 -35.35 -25.79 -5.37
C ARG A 395 -34.14 -26.47 -4.74
N PRO A 396 -34.30 -27.22 -3.64
CA PRO A 396 -33.20 -27.99 -3.08
C PRO A 396 -32.76 -28.97 -4.16
N VAL A 397 -31.66 -28.67 -4.83
CA VAL A 397 -30.95 -29.68 -5.61
C VAL A 397 -30.46 -30.65 -4.55
N ASN A 398 -31.01 -31.87 -4.56
CA ASN A 398 -30.43 -33.01 -3.86
C ASN A 398 -28.99 -33.15 -4.35
N ARG A 399 -28.07 -32.46 -3.68
CA ARG A 399 -26.67 -32.79 -3.78
C ARG A 399 -26.55 -34.18 -3.16
N PRO A 400 -25.91 -35.15 -3.84
CA PRO A 400 -25.46 -36.35 -3.15
C PRO A 400 -24.74 -35.89 -1.89
N THR A 401 -24.98 -36.55 -0.76
CA THR A 401 -24.16 -36.42 0.44
C THR A 401 -22.72 -36.75 0.06
N VAL A 402 -22.01 -35.75 -0.45
CA VAL A 402 -20.56 -35.75 -0.50
C VAL A 402 -20.16 -35.66 0.96
N ASN A 403 -19.55 -36.73 1.46
CA ASN A 403 -18.82 -36.74 2.73
C ASN A 403 -18.14 -35.38 2.89
N ARG A 404 -18.57 -34.58 3.87
CA ARG A 404 -17.87 -33.36 4.27
C ARG A 404 -16.41 -33.77 4.49
N PRO A 405 -15.44 -33.24 3.72
CA PRO A 405 -14.06 -33.28 4.18
C PRO A 405 -14.05 -32.43 5.45
N THR A 406 -13.71 -33.05 6.57
CA THR A 406 -13.39 -32.38 7.85
C THR A 406 -12.05 -31.64 7.72
N LYS A 407 -11.95 -30.74 6.75
CA LYS A 407 -10.91 -29.72 6.62
C LYS A 407 -11.59 -28.48 6.07
N ILE A 408 -12.08 -27.65 6.99
CA ILE A 408 -12.23 -26.21 6.71
C ILE A 408 -10.83 -25.78 6.24
N ALA A 409 -10.73 -25.38 4.97
CA ALA A 409 -9.50 -24.83 4.44
C ALA A 409 -9.09 -23.67 5.36
N LYS A 410 -8.00 -23.90 6.09
CA LYS A 410 -7.26 -22.85 6.79
C LYS A 410 -7.09 -21.70 5.79
N SER A 411 -7.71 -20.59 6.13
CA SER A 411 -7.49 -19.28 5.53
C SER A 411 -6.00 -19.05 5.41
N VAL A 412 -5.45 -19.02 4.18
CA VAL A 412 -4.08 -18.57 3.82
C VAL A 412 -3.10 -18.66 5.00
N GLU A 413 -3.03 -19.85 5.60
CA GLU A 413 -1.80 -20.28 6.21
C GLU A 413 -0.98 -20.66 5.00
N SER A 414 0.25 -20.12 4.97
CA SER A 414 1.40 -20.74 4.33
C SER A 414 1.03 -22.07 3.69
N THR A 415 1.04 -22.15 2.35
CA THR A 415 1.28 -23.43 1.67
C THR A 415 2.22 -24.20 2.55
N GLU A 416 1.81 -25.39 3.03
CA GLU A 416 2.66 -26.28 3.84
C GLU A 416 4.02 -26.31 3.16
N ALA A 417 4.91 -25.45 3.64
CA ALA A 417 6.14 -25.18 2.98
C ALA A 417 7.01 -26.31 3.50
N ASP A 418 7.54 -27.11 2.58
CA ASP A 418 8.90 -27.60 2.79
C ASP A 418 9.68 -26.46 3.44
N ASP A 419 10.26 -26.72 4.61
CA ASP A 419 10.87 -25.68 5.45
C ASP A 419 11.66 -24.71 4.56
N LEU A 420 11.18 -23.47 4.40
CA LEU A 420 11.77 -22.51 3.46
C LEU A 420 13.24 -22.24 3.79
N THR A 421 13.66 -22.54 5.03
CA THR A 421 15.06 -22.49 5.43
C THR A 421 15.92 -23.53 4.72
N GLU A 422 15.36 -24.70 4.38
CA GLU A 422 15.99 -25.80 3.64
C GLU A 422 15.91 -25.63 2.12
N TYR A 423 15.10 -24.69 1.61
CA TYR A 423 14.95 -24.45 0.18
C TYR A 423 16.30 -24.18 -0.50
N LYS A 424 16.53 -24.87 -1.62
CA LYS A 424 17.69 -24.68 -2.51
C LYS A 424 17.25 -24.41 -3.95
N PRO A 425 17.81 -23.39 -4.62
CA PRO A 425 17.54 -23.13 -6.02
C PRO A 425 18.01 -24.30 -6.90
N THR A 426 17.33 -24.54 -8.01
CA THR A 426 17.68 -25.62 -8.94
C THR A 426 18.75 -25.14 -9.91
N ILE A 427 19.99 -25.61 -9.73
CA ILE A 427 21.11 -25.29 -10.63
C ILE A 427 21.65 -26.57 -11.25
N LYS A 428 21.86 -26.56 -12.57
CA LYS A 428 22.49 -27.66 -13.33
C LYS A 428 23.40 -27.08 -14.39
N ASN A 429 24.63 -27.59 -14.49
CA ASN A 429 25.62 -27.15 -15.49
C ASN A 429 25.85 -25.64 -15.50
N GLY A 430 25.82 -24.98 -14.34
CA GLY A 430 25.96 -23.53 -14.23
C GLY A 430 24.73 -22.71 -14.66
N GLU A 431 23.60 -23.36 -14.98
CA GLU A 431 22.33 -22.71 -15.27
C GLU A 431 21.38 -22.81 -14.07
N TRP A 432 20.94 -21.68 -13.54
CA TRP A 432 19.90 -21.60 -12.53
C TRP A 432 18.52 -21.59 -13.20
N THR A 433 17.74 -22.65 -12.96
CA THR A 433 16.34 -22.72 -13.38
C THR A 433 15.44 -22.01 -12.38
N LEU A 434 14.76 -20.96 -12.82
CA LEU A 434 13.97 -20.08 -11.94
C LEU A 434 12.67 -20.75 -11.47
N SER A 435 12.46 -20.82 -10.16
CA SER A 435 11.19 -21.24 -9.55
C SER A 435 10.28 -20.05 -9.19
N VAL A 436 9.02 -20.31 -8.81
CA VAL A 436 8.11 -19.27 -8.30
C VAL A 436 8.61 -18.69 -6.96
N THR A 437 9.23 -19.52 -6.11
CA THR A 437 9.84 -19.06 -4.85
C THR A 437 11.01 -18.11 -5.13
N ASP A 438 11.89 -18.48 -6.06
CA ASP A 438 13.01 -17.64 -6.48
C ASP A 438 12.52 -16.29 -7.02
N LEU A 439 11.51 -16.32 -7.91
CA LEU A 439 10.91 -15.12 -8.50
C LEU A 439 10.30 -14.21 -7.42
N THR A 440 9.68 -14.78 -6.39
CA THR A 440 9.08 -14.02 -5.28
C THR A 440 10.16 -13.25 -4.51
N TRP A 441 11.29 -13.91 -4.20
CA TRP A 441 12.41 -13.27 -3.53
C TRP A 441 13.10 -12.23 -4.40
N ILE A 442 13.33 -12.51 -5.69
CA ILE A 442 13.87 -11.54 -6.64
C ILE A 442 12.96 -10.31 -6.70
N SER A 443 11.64 -10.49 -6.85
CA SER A 443 10.69 -9.38 -6.91
C SER A 443 10.73 -8.50 -5.65
N SER A 444 10.86 -9.10 -4.46
CA SER A 444 10.99 -8.37 -3.20
C SER A 444 12.30 -7.57 -3.13
N GLY A 445 13.41 -8.18 -3.56
CA GLY A 445 14.72 -7.51 -3.61
C GLY A 445 14.77 -6.36 -4.63
N CYS A 446 14.23 -6.56 -5.84
CA CYS A 446 14.11 -5.53 -6.87
C CYS A 446 13.40 -4.28 -6.34
N LYS A 447 12.36 -4.43 -5.52
CA LYS A 447 11.64 -3.30 -4.93
C LYS A 447 12.51 -2.45 -4.01
N ILE A 448 13.45 -3.06 -3.27
CA ILE A 448 14.40 -2.37 -2.40
C ILE A 448 15.51 -1.72 -3.23
N LEU A 449 16.06 -2.45 -4.20
CA LEU A 449 17.10 -1.96 -5.12
C LEU A 449 16.56 -0.87 -6.07
N GLY A 450 15.25 -0.69 -6.14
CA GLY A 450 14.60 0.44 -6.84
C GLY A 450 14.85 1.80 -6.19
N CYS A 451 15.35 1.86 -4.95
CA CYS A 451 15.71 3.12 -4.27
C CYS A 451 14.62 4.20 -4.33
N GLY A 452 13.35 3.80 -4.19
CA GLY A 452 12.21 4.71 -4.30
C GLY A 452 11.55 4.78 -5.69
N GLY A 453 12.16 4.21 -6.73
CA GLY A 453 11.61 4.20 -8.09
C GLY A 453 11.72 2.84 -8.79
N GLY A 454 11.90 2.85 -10.12
CA GLY A 454 11.87 1.64 -10.97
C GLY A 454 10.48 0.99 -11.18
N GLY A 455 9.42 1.58 -10.59
CA GLY A 455 8.05 1.06 -10.66
C GLY A 455 7.74 -0.12 -9.72
N ASP A 456 6.46 -0.45 -9.56
CA ASP A 456 6.04 -1.63 -8.76
C ASP A 456 6.29 -2.91 -9.58
N PRO A 457 7.11 -3.87 -9.09
CA PRO A 457 7.39 -5.11 -9.82
C PRO A 457 6.19 -6.07 -9.93
N TYR A 458 5.08 -5.81 -9.23
CA TYR A 458 3.99 -6.76 -9.11
C TYR A 458 3.37 -7.21 -10.44
N SER A 459 3.17 -6.31 -11.41
CA SER A 459 2.60 -6.68 -12.71
C SER A 459 3.54 -7.60 -13.49
N ASN A 460 4.84 -7.28 -13.54
CA ASN A 460 5.86 -8.12 -14.16
C ASN A 460 6.00 -9.47 -13.44
N PHE A 461 5.95 -9.47 -12.11
CA PHE A 461 5.95 -10.69 -11.29
C PHE A 461 4.82 -11.64 -11.71
N LEU A 462 3.59 -11.14 -11.87
CA LEU A 462 2.46 -11.97 -12.27
C LEU A 462 2.65 -12.57 -13.67
N LYS A 463 3.18 -11.80 -14.62
CA LYS A 463 3.48 -12.28 -15.99
C LYS A 463 4.50 -13.43 -15.96
N VAL A 464 5.63 -13.21 -15.28
CA VAL A 464 6.71 -14.21 -15.21
C VAL A 464 6.26 -15.44 -14.39
N LYS A 465 5.50 -15.24 -13.31
CA LYS A 465 4.92 -16.34 -12.52
C LYS A 465 4.02 -17.22 -13.39
N SER A 466 3.10 -16.62 -14.15
CA SER A 466 2.22 -17.35 -15.06
C SER A 466 3.02 -18.13 -16.10
N LEU A 467 4.12 -17.57 -16.61
CA LEU A 467 4.99 -18.24 -17.57
C LEU A 467 5.69 -19.47 -16.98
N ILE A 468 6.25 -19.35 -15.77
CA ILE A 468 6.89 -20.46 -15.06
C ILE A 468 5.87 -21.57 -14.74
N GLU A 469 4.66 -21.21 -14.31
CA GLU A 469 3.60 -22.17 -13.99
C GLU A 469 3.11 -22.92 -15.24
N GLN A 470 2.98 -22.24 -16.38
CA GLN A 470 2.56 -22.87 -17.63
C GLN A 470 3.67 -23.68 -18.30
N LYS A 471 4.92 -23.23 -18.22
CA LYS A 471 6.08 -23.87 -18.82
C LYS A 471 7.25 -23.90 -17.83
N PRO A 472 7.26 -24.85 -16.88
CA PRO A 472 8.36 -25.01 -15.93
C PRO A 472 9.70 -25.18 -16.65
N GLY A 473 10.74 -24.49 -16.17
CA GLY A 473 12.07 -24.52 -16.78
C GLY A 473 12.27 -23.58 -17.99
N SER A 474 11.27 -22.76 -18.33
CA SER A 474 11.35 -21.79 -19.43
C SER A 474 12.27 -20.61 -19.17
N VAL A 475 12.50 -20.26 -17.91
CA VAL A 475 13.35 -19.13 -17.50
C VAL A 475 14.60 -19.67 -16.83
N LYS A 476 15.76 -19.32 -17.38
CA LYS A 476 17.08 -19.71 -16.89
C LYS A 476 17.94 -18.49 -16.66
N ILE A 477 18.80 -18.56 -15.65
CA ILE A 477 19.75 -17.50 -15.29
C ILE A 477 21.17 -18.08 -15.37
N VAL A 478 22.10 -17.33 -15.95
CA VAL A 478 23.52 -17.72 -16.09
C VAL A 478 24.44 -16.60 -15.60
N SER A 479 25.66 -16.97 -15.24
CA SER A 479 26.71 -15.99 -14.94
C SER A 479 27.13 -15.25 -16.20
N ALA A 480 27.50 -13.97 -16.08
CA ALA A 480 28.09 -13.20 -17.17
C ALA A 480 29.36 -13.84 -17.75
N PHE A 481 30.04 -14.69 -16.96
CA PHE A 481 31.25 -15.40 -17.36
C PHE A 481 30.99 -16.77 -18.02
N SER A 482 29.72 -17.22 -18.05
CA SER A 482 29.34 -18.47 -18.73
C SER A 482 29.21 -18.32 -20.25
N LEU A 483 29.06 -17.09 -20.74
CA LEU A 483 28.95 -16.77 -22.17
C LEU A 483 30.33 -16.59 -22.79
N ALA A 484 30.49 -16.99 -24.06
CA ALA A 484 31.70 -16.69 -24.82
C ALA A 484 31.79 -15.18 -25.06
N SER A 485 33.01 -14.63 -25.08
CA SER A 485 33.24 -13.17 -25.15
C SER A 485 32.53 -12.44 -26.30
N HIS A 486 32.34 -13.13 -27.43
CA HIS A 486 31.68 -12.62 -28.63
C HIS A 486 30.16 -12.84 -28.65
N ASN A 487 29.59 -13.55 -27.68
CA ASN A 487 28.14 -13.70 -27.57
C ASN A 487 27.49 -12.33 -27.35
N THR A 488 26.28 -12.17 -27.89
CA THR A 488 25.55 -10.90 -27.87
C THR A 488 24.46 -10.93 -26.82
N VAL A 489 24.41 -9.92 -25.96
CA VAL A 489 23.45 -9.76 -24.87
C VAL A 489 22.53 -8.59 -25.18
N GLY A 490 21.24 -8.87 -25.34
CA GLY A 490 20.19 -7.86 -25.44
C GLY A 490 19.85 -7.29 -24.07
N TRP A 491 19.41 -6.03 -24.02
CA TRP A 491 18.96 -5.41 -22.77
C TRP A 491 17.81 -4.47 -23.04
N THR A 492 16.79 -4.58 -22.18
CA THR A 492 15.53 -3.86 -22.33
C THR A 492 15.01 -3.35 -21.00
N GLY A 493 14.11 -2.39 -21.05
CA GLY A 493 13.36 -1.86 -19.91
C GLY A 493 12.17 -1.05 -20.40
N CYS A 494 11.28 -0.67 -19.50
CA CYS A 494 10.15 0.20 -19.80
C CYS A 494 10.50 1.67 -19.54
N ILE A 495 9.90 2.56 -20.34
CA ILE A 495 9.95 4.01 -20.17
C ILE A 495 8.52 4.55 -20.15
N GLY A 496 8.19 5.43 -19.19
CA GLY A 496 6.84 5.99 -19.10
C GLY A 496 6.44 6.47 -17.70
N SER A 497 5.16 6.77 -17.56
CA SER A 497 4.53 7.15 -16.28
C SER A 497 4.27 5.91 -15.42
N PRO A 498 4.75 5.88 -14.15
CA PRO A 498 4.37 4.84 -13.20
C PRO A 498 2.86 4.73 -12.98
N GLU A 499 2.13 5.86 -13.00
CA GLU A 499 0.67 5.88 -12.89
C GLU A 499 0.01 5.17 -14.06
N VAL A 500 0.51 5.37 -15.28
CA VAL A 500 0.01 4.66 -16.47
C VAL A 500 0.34 3.17 -16.38
N SER A 501 1.54 2.79 -15.93
CA SER A 501 1.89 1.38 -15.69
C SER A 501 0.97 0.67 -14.70
N SER A 502 0.30 1.42 -13.81
CA SER A 502 -0.68 0.85 -12.88
C SER A 502 -2.08 0.64 -13.48
N GLU A 503 -2.40 1.35 -14.57
CA GLU A 503 -3.72 1.37 -15.21
C GLU A 503 -3.75 0.61 -16.54
N ARG A 504 -2.62 0.61 -17.25
CA ARG A 504 -2.42 -0.08 -18.52
C ARG A 504 -1.61 -1.35 -18.27
N LEU A 505 -2.23 -2.51 -18.51
CA LEU A 505 -1.52 -3.78 -18.48
C LEU A 505 -0.43 -3.80 -19.56
N ALA A 506 0.77 -4.21 -19.16
CA ALA A 506 1.89 -4.38 -20.09
C ALA A 506 1.60 -5.53 -21.06
N ALA A 507 1.84 -5.28 -22.34
CA ALA A 507 1.84 -6.29 -23.39
C ALA A 507 3.28 -6.82 -23.59
N ASP A 508 3.73 -6.90 -24.83
CA ASP A 508 5.05 -7.34 -25.29
C ASP A 508 5.92 -6.16 -25.77
N GLU A 509 5.75 -4.96 -25.18
CA GLU A 509 6.38 -3.72 -25.65
C GLU A 509 7.91 -3.85 -25.77
N CYS A 510 8.58 -4.42 -24.76
CA CYS A 510 10.04 -4.58 -24.76
C CYS A 510 10.52 -5.60 -25.79
N ASP A 511 9.78 -6.71 -25.99
CA ASP A 511 10.09 -7.69 -27.04
C ASP A 511 9.91 -7.09 -28.43
N LYS A 512 8.83 -6.33 -28.64
CA LYS A 512 8.59 -5.55 -29.86
C LYS A 512 9.72 -4.57 -30.14
N ALA A 513 10.12 -3.77 -29.15
CA ALA A 513 11.24 -2.83 -29.29
C ALA A 513 12.55 -3.55 -29.64
N HIS A 514 12.83 -4.68 -29.00
CA HIS A 514 14.02 -5.48 -29.26
C HIS A 514 14.04 -6.06 -30.68
N ARG A 515 12.94 -6.70 -31.12
CA ARG A 515 12.83 -7.28 -32.46
C ARG A 515 13.01 -6.23 -33.55
N GLU A 516 12.40 -5.05 -33.39
CA GLU A 516 12.56 -3.98 -34.37
C GLU A 516 13.99 -3.41 -34.36
N LEU A 517 14.63 -3.28 -33.19
CA LEU A 517 16.03 -2.86 -33.11
C LEU A 517 16.96 -3.85 -33.82
N VAL A 518 16.84 -5.16 -33.53
CA VAL A 518 17.65 -6.21 -34.17
C VAL A 518 17.49 -6.19 -35.69
N LYS A 519 16.25 -5.98 -36.17
CA LYS A 519 15.95 -5.82 -37.60
C LYS A 519 16.60 -4.57 -38.20
N VAL A 520 16.49 -3.40 -37.55
CA VAL A 520 17.12 -2.16 -38.02
C VAL A 520 18.64 -2.28 -38.06
N MET A 521 19.24 -2.93 -37.07
CA MET A 521 20.68 -3.15 -36.99
C MET A 521 21.17 -4.31 -37.86
N GLN A 522 20.25 -5.11 -38.44
CA GLN A 522 20.57 -6.33 -39.21
C GLN A 522 21.43 -7.31 -38.42
N LEU A 523 21.15 -7.47 -37.12
CA LEU A 523 21.88 -8.37 -36.24
C LEU A 523 21.26 -9.77 -36.26
N PRO A 524 22.06 -10.83 -35.99
CA PRO A 524 21.51 -12.13 -35.64
C PRO A 524 20.73 -12.06 -34.32
N PRO A 525 19.91 -13.09 -34.00
CA PRO A 525 19.32 -13.22 -32.66
C PRO A 525 20.38 -13.14 -31.57
N VAL A 526 20.03 -12.51 -30.44
CA VAL A 526 20.91 -12.41 -29.27
C VAL A 526 21.04 -13.76 -28.57
N ASP A 527 22.15 -13.96 -27.86
CA ASP A 527 22.46 -15.19 -27.13
C ASP A 527 21.94 -15.18 -25.69
N ALA A 528 21.63 -13.99 -25.13
CA ALA A 528 21.09 -13.81 -23.79
C ALA A 528 20.41 -12.45 -23.63
N PHE A 529 19.64 -12.28 -22.55
CA PHE A 529 19.11 -10.98 -22.12
C PHE A 529 19.61 -10.56 -20.74
N MET A 530 19.67 -9.26 -20.48
CA MET A 530 19.94 -8.71 -19.14
C MET A 530 19.08 -7.49 -18.87
N ALA A 531 18.92 -7.15 -17.59
CA ALA A 531 18.13 -5.99 -17.22
C ALA A 531 18.82 -4.66 -17.56
N LEU A 532 18.04 -3.66 -17.97
CA LEU A 532 18.48 -2.26 -17.98
C LEU A 532 18.92 -1.84 -16.58
N GLU A 533 18.04 -2.11 -15.62
CA GLU A 533 18.22 -1.83 -14.20
C GLU A 533 17.59 -2.97 -13.39
N ILE A 534 18.20 -3.33 -12.25
CA ILE A 534 17.62 -4.33 -11.33
C ILE A 534 16.47 -3.77 -10.48
N GLY A 535 16.35 -2.44 -10.40
CA GLY A 535 15.38 -1.75 -9.57
C GLY A 535 13.94 -1.88 -10.08
N GLY A 536 13.00 -2.12 -9.16
CA GLY A 536 11.57 -2.14 -9.44
C GLY A 536 11.13 -3.18 -10.48
N GLY A 537 10.17 -2.83 -11.33
CA GLY A 537 9.61 -3.72 -12.34
C GLY A 537 10.55 -4.02 -13.51
N ASN A 538 11.45 -3.09 -13.83
CA ASN A 538 12.45 -3.29 -14.89
C ASN A 538 13.39 -4.46 -14.60
N GLY A 539 13.66 -4.74 -13.33
CA GLY A 539 14.45 -5.90 -12.90
C GLY A 539 13.82 -7.25 -13.28
N LEU A 540 12.52 -7.29 -13.58
CA LEU A 540 11.81 -8.52 -13.94
C LEU A 540 11.47 -8.66 -15.43
N VAL A 541 11.57 -7.58 -16.22
CA VAL A 541 11.14 -7.55 -17.63
C VAL A 541 11.83 -8.62 -18.46
N ASN A 542 13.14 -8.80 -18.26
CA ASN A 542 13.95 -9.61 -19.17
C ASN A 542 13.79 -11.13 -18.95
N PHE A 543 13.16 -11.58 -17.86
CA PHE A 543 12.80 -13.00 -17.69
C PHE A 543 11.80 -13.47 -18.74
N GLU A 544 10.81 -12.64 -19.05
CA GLU A 544 9.81 -12.94 -20.08
C GLU A 544 10.43 -12.92 -21.48
N LEU A 545 11.27 -11.91 -21.80
CA LEU A 545 11.95 -11.83 -23.09
C LEU A 545 12.88 -13.02 -23.31
N ALA A 546 13.70 -13.35 -22.31
CA ALA A 546 14.61 -14.49 -22.37
C ALA A 546 13.87 -15.80 -22.68
N ALA A 547 12.75 -16.05 -21.99
CA ALA A 547 11.91 -17.22 -22.25
C ALA A 547 11.22 -17.18 -23.63
N ALA A 548 10.81 -16.01 -24.12
CA ALA A 548 10.20 -15.85 -25.45
C ALA A 548 11.19 -16.13 -26.59
N HIS A 549 12.47 -15.81 -26.38
CA HIS A 549 13.56 -16.07 -27.34
C HIS A 549 14.31 -17.38 -27.08
N ASN A 550 13.95 -18.11 -26.01
CA ASN A 550 14.60 -19.36 -25.60
C ASN A 550 16.12 -19.21 -25.36
N VAL A 551 16.50 -18.14 -24.67
CA VAL A 551 17.87 -17.81 -24.26
C VAL A 551 17.91 -17.53 -22.75
N PRO A 552 19.06 -17.60 -22.07
CA PRO A 552 19.14 -17.30 -20.65
C PRO A 552 19.10 -15.80 -20.34
N VAL A 553 18.78 -15.48 -19.09
CA VAL A 553 19.02 -14.19 -18.46
C VAL A 553 20.44 -14.17 -17.88
N VAL A 554 21.19 -13.10 -18.12
CA VAL A 554 22.48 -12.87 -17.45
C VAL A 554 22.22 -12.28 -16.08
N ASP A 555 22.88 -12.83 -15.05
CA ASP A 555 22.87 -12.29 -13.68
C ASP A 555 23.70 -10.99 -13.59
N ALA A 556 23.17 -9.92 -14.18
CA ALA A 556 23.73 -8.58 -14.20
C ALA A 556 22.68 -7.56 -14.66
N ASP A 557 22.98 -6.28 -14.44
CA ASP A 557 22.26 -5.16 -15.06
C ASP A 557 23.21 -3.99 -15.34
N PHE A 558 22.71 -2.90 -15.94
CA PHE A 558 23.52 -1.73 -16.33
C PHE A 558 23.41 -0.54 -15.37
N MET A 559 22.77 -0.69 -14.22
CA MET A 559 22.65 0.36 -13.21
C MET A 559 23.01 -0.08 -11.79
N GLY A 560 22.74 -1.32 -11.39
CA GLY A 560 22.83 -1.83 -10.02
C GLY A 560 21.75 -1.29 -9.07
N ARG A 561 20.93 -0.34 -9.54
CA ARG A 561 19.86 0.37 -8.85
C ARG A 561 18.89 0.95 -9.88
N ALA A 562 17.83 1.66 -9.46
CA ALA A 562 17.06 2.48 -10.40
C ALA A 562 17.60 3.92 -10.53
N TYR A 563 17.55 4.47 -11.74
CA TYR A 563 17.81 5.89 -12.02
C TYR A 563 16.67 6.53 -12.80
N PRO A 564 16.48 7.86 -12.69
CA PRO A 564 15.35 8.52 -13.34
C PRO A 564 15.49 8.59 -14.87
N THR A 565 16.70 8.47 -15.42
CA THR A 565 16.95 8.72 -16.85
C THR A 565 17.80 7.64 -17.54
N GLY A 566 17.50 7.34 -18.81
CA GLY A 566 18.14 6.24 -19.55
C GLY A 566 19.61 6.48 -19.93
N TRP A 567 20.10 7.73 -19.85
CA TRP A 567 21.53 8.01 -20.02
C TRP A 567 22.35 7.72 -18.76
N GLN A 568 21.70 7.44 -17.62
CA GLN A 568 22.33 6.97 -16.38
C GLN A 568 22.49 5.46 -16.41
N THR A 569 23.27 4.97 -17.38
CA THR A 569 23.64 3.55 -17.48
C THR A 569 25.15 3.41 -17.57
N THR A 570 25.70 2.33 -17.01
CA THR A 570 27.15 2.10 -16.98
C THR A 570 27.78 2.00 -18.37
N PRO A 571 27.13 1.49 -19.45
CA PRO A 571 27.70 1.60 -20.79
C PRO A 571 27.96 3.04 -21.24
N ASN A 572 27.15 4.01 -20.78
CA ASN A 572 27.38 5.42 -21.08
C ASN A 572 28.53 6.04 -20.26
N VAL A 573 28.82 5.49 -19.08
CA VAL A 573 30.00 5.85 -18.28
C VAL A 573 31.29 5.54 -19.05
N TYR A 574 31.35 4.39 -19.72
CA TYR A 574 32.47 3.99 -20.57
C TYR A 574 32.37 4.51 -22.01
N GLY A 575 31.30 5.22 -22.34
CA GLY A 575 31.04 5.83 -23.64
C GLY A 575 31.44 7.30 -23.72
N SER A 576 31.13 7.92 -24.86
CA SER A 576 31.31 9.36 -25.07
C SER A 576 30.04 10.15 -24.71
N ALA A 577 30.20 11.44 -24.41
CA ALA A 577 29.07 12.36 -24.19
C ALA A 577 28.15 12.54 -25.42
N ARG A 578 28.46 11.92 -26.56
CA ARG A 578 27.64 11.95 -27.78
C ARG A 578 26.54 10.89 -27.79
N GLY A 579 26.54 9.94 -26.86
CA GLY A 579 25.49 8.92 -26.72
C GLY A 579 25.65 7.69 -27.62
N GLU A 580 26.81 7.50 -28.24
CA GLU A 580 27.09 6.34 -29.11
C GLU A 580 26.96 5.00 -28.37
N ALA A 581 27.20 4.97 -27.06
CA ALA A 581 27.02 3.78 -26.24
C ALA A 581 25.54 3.39 -26.05
N LEU A 582 24.62 4.33 -26.26
CA LEU A 582 23.17 4.20 -26.04
C LEU A 582 22.39 4.03 -27.34
N LEU A 583 23.01 4.27 -28.51
CA LEU A 583 22.34 4.30 -29.80
C LEU A 583 22.92 3.26 -30.77
N PRO A 584 22.11 2.71 -31.69
CA PRO A 584 20.68 2.98 -31.89
C PRO A 584 19.78 2.44 -30.77
N ALA A 585 18.73 3.20 -30.40
CA ALA A 585 17.75 2.80 -29.40
C ALA A 585 16.34 2.81 -30.01
N THR A 586 15.55 1.80 -29.69
CA THR A 586 14.17 1.66 -30.18
C THR A 586 13.21 1.68 -29.01
N ILE A 587 12.10 2.42 -29.17
CA ILE A 587 10.93 2.30 -28.30
C ILE A 587 9.74 1.77 -29.08
N ALA A 588 8.87 1.02 -28.39
CA ALA A 588 7.64 0.48 -28.95
C ALA A 588 6.46 0.70 -28.02
N SER A 589 5.33 1.10 -28.60
CA SER A 589 4.06 1.31 -27.91
C SER A 589 3.34 0.01 -27.56
N GLY A 590 3.73 -1.14 -28.10
CA GLY A 590 2.99 -2.40 -27.93
C GLY A 590 1.77 -2.57 -28.85
N ASP A 591 1.31 -1.52 -29.54
CA ASP A 591 0.21 -1.61 -30.53
C ASP A 591 0.69 -1.71 -31.99
N GLY A 592 2.01 -1.80 -32.19
CA GLY A 592 2.64 -1.86 -33.51
C GLY A 592 3.29 -0.55 -33.96
N SER A 593 3.28 0.49 -33.11
CA SER A 593 4.05 1.71 -33.34
C SER A 593 5.46 1.60 -32.77
N PHE A 594 6.46 2.00 -33.55
CA PHE A 594 7.88 1.93 -33.19
C PHE A 594 8.59 3.23 -33.56
N MET A 595 9.62 3.60 -32.80
CA MET A 595 10.55 4.66 -33.17
C MET A 595 11.97 4.24 -32.83
N THR A 596 12.88 4.32 -33.80
CA THR A 596 14.31 4.07 -33.59
C THR A 596 15.09 5.37 -33.75
N LEU A 597 15.79 5.77 -32.68
CA LEU A 597 16.75 6.86 -32.72
C LEU A 597 18.13 6.29 -33.04
N THR A 598 18.78 6.78 -34.10
CA THR A 598 20.06 6.23 -34.58
C THR A 598 21.26 7.12 -34.28
N SER A 599 21.05 8.43 -34.07
CA SER A 599 22.10 9.38 -33.72
C SER A 599 21.54 10.57 -32.94
N THR A 600 22.41 11.25 -32.19
CA THR A 600 22.07 12.47 -31.46
C THR A 600 23.32 13.33 -31.25
N ARG A 601 23.16 14.55 -30.72
CA ARG A 601 24.29 15.44 -30.39
C ARG A 601 24.90 15.13 -29.04
N THR A 602 24.09 14.70 -28.07
CA THR A 602 24.52 14.42 -26.70
C THR A 602 23.77 13.21 -26.13
N ASP A 603 24.41 12.44 -25.27
CA ASP A 603 23.80 11.33 -24.52
C ASP A 603 22.49 11.72 -23.80
N ARG A 604 22.45 12.90 -23.16
CA ARG A 604 21.27 13.42 -22.44
C ARG A 604 20.06 13.66 -23.36
N LEU A 605 20.26 13.85 -24.66
CA LEU A 605 19.17 14.05 -25.61
C LEU A 605 18.49 12.74 -26.00
N VAL A 606 19.17 11.59 -25.86
CA VAL A 606 18.57 10.27 -26.13
C VAL A 606 17.30 10.12 -25.30
N ASP A 607 17.43 10.23 -23.98
CA ASP A 607 16.32 10.12 -23.04
C ASP A 607 15.21 11.14 -23.31
N LYS A 608 15.56 12.42 -23.54
CA LYS A 608 14.58 13.48 -23.81
C LYS A 608 13.75 13.21 -25.07
N ILE A 609 14.39 12.76 -26.15
CA ILE A 609 13.72 12.46 -27.43
C ILE A 609 12.83 11.23 -27.29
N LEU A 610 13.36 10.15 -26.69
CA LEU A 610 12.58 8.92 -26.47
C LEU A 610 11.37 9.17 -25.55
N ARG A 611 11.51 10.00 -24.50
CA ARG A 611 10.37 10.39 -23.65
C ARG A 611 9.35 11.22 -24.39
N ALA A 612 9.77 12.17 -25.23
CA ALA A 612 8.86 12.95 -26.04
C ALA A 612 8.01 12.07 -26.96
N ALA A 613 8.62 11.04 -27.57
CA ALA A 613 7.88 10.07 -28.38
C ALA A 613 7.00 9.12 -27.53
N CYS A 614 7.43 8.76 -26.32
CA CYS A 614 6.64 7.94 -25.41
C CYS A 614 5.29 8.59 -25.05
N VAL A 615 5.21 9.93 -25.04
CA VAL A 615 3.94 10.65 -24.84
C VAL A 615 2.90 10.26 -25.90
N GLU A 616 3.29 10.25 -27.18
CA GLU A 616 2.43 9.86 -28.30
C GLU A 616 2.11 8.35 -28.29
N MET A 617 2.96 7.52 -27.66
CA MET A 617 2.77 6.08 -27.50
C MET A 617 1.85 5.71 -26.31
N GLY A 618 1.15 6.68 -25.74
CA GLY A 618 0.26 6.47 -24.60
C GLY A 618 0.99 6.35 -23.27
N LEU A 619 2.12 7.06 -23.12
CA LEU A 619 2.85 7.30 -21.87
C LEU A 619 3.47 6.05 -21.22
N LEU A 620 3.52 4.94 -21.96
CA LEU A 620 4.25 3.73 -21.62
C LEU A 620 4.74 3.09 -22.91
N ALA A 621 6.05 2.85 -22.97
CA ALA A 621 6.69 2.16 -24.07
C ALA A 621 7.76 1.20 -23.54
N GLY A 622 7.98 0.12 -24.27
CA GLY A 622 9.15 -0.74 -24.10
C GLY A 622 10.33 -0.11 -24.81
N HIS A 623 11.51 -0.23 -24.23
CA HIS A 623 12.76 0.34 -24.72
C HIS A 623 13.79 -0.77 -24.88
N ALA A 624 14.45 -0.80 -26.04
CA ALA A 624 15.59 -1.64 -26.33
C ALA A 624 16.77 -0.77 -26.78
N ALA A 625 17.94 -1.03 -26.20
CA ALA A 625 19.18 -0.35 -26.50
C ALA A 625 20.17 -1.31 -27.20
N PRO A 626 21.29 -0.81 -27.77
CA PRO A 626 22.17 -1.61 -28.62
C PRO A 626 22.68 -2.85 -27.86
N PRO A 627 22.49 -4.07 -28.40
CA PRO A 627 23.04 -5.26 -27.79
C PRO A 627 24.55 -5.13 -27.56
N LYS A 628 25.04 -5.72 -26.46
CA LYS A 628 26.46 -5.65 -26.06
C LYS A 628 27.10 -7.03 -26.17
N SER A 629 28.40 -7.08 -26.43
CA SER A 629 29.12 -8.35 -26.32
C SER A 629 29.18 -8.79 -24.85
N ALA A 630 29.27 -10.10 -24.60
CA ALA A 630 29.43 -10.64 -23.24
C ALA A 630 30.68 -10.07 -22.55
N GLN A 631 31.76 -9.83 -23.31
CA GLN A 631 32.94 -9.12 -22.79
C GLN A 631 32.59 -7.71 -22.29
N ALA A 632 31.84 -6.92 -23.07
CA ALA A 632 31.42 -5.59 -22.64
C ALA A 632 30.49 -5.66 -21.41
N VAL A 633 29.65 -6.69 -21.30
CA VAL A 633 28.83 -6.91 -20.09
C VAL A 633 29.71 -7.18 -18.87
N GLN A 634 30.74 -8.02 -18.99
CA GLN A 634 31.68 -8.31 -17.90
C GLN A 634 32.46 -7.04 -17.47
N GLU A 635 32.83 -6.20 -18.44
CA GLU A 635 33.63 -4.99 -18.23
C GLU A 635 32.81 -3.77 -17.80
N GLN A 636 31.53 -3.69 -18.13
CA GLN A 636 30.72 -2.48 -17.95
C GLN A 636 29.49 -2.72 -17.06
N GLY A 637 28.98 -3.94 -16.99
CA GLY A 637 27.81 -4.28 -16.18
C GLY A 637 28.10 -4.28 -14.68
N VAL A 638 27.02 -4.11 -13.90
CA VAL A 638 26.99 -4.41 -12.47
C VAL A 638 26.59 -5.87 -12.32
N LEU A 639 27.51 -6.69 -11.82
CA LEU A 639 27.38 -8.15 -11.82
C LEU A 639 26.61 -8.67 -10.60
N ASN A 640 25.98 -9.83 -10.78
CA ASN A 640 25.29 -10.60 -9.75
C ASN A 640 24.08 -9.91 -9.12
N THR A 641 23.40 -9.04 -9.86
CA THR A 641 22.31 -8.21 -9.32
C THR A 641 20.99 -8.96 -9.19
N VAL A 642 20.74 -9.99 -10.01
CA VAL A 642 19.61 -10.91 -9.82
C VAL A 642 19.84 -11.75 -8.57
N SER A 643 21.07 -12.24 -8.37
CA SER A 643 21.47 -12.95 -7.15
C SER A 643 21.38 -12.08 -5.89
N LEU A 644 21.74 -10.79 -5.99
CA LEU A 644 21.58 -9.82 -4.91
C LEU A 644 20.10 -9.64 -4.54
N ALA A 645 19.24 -9.41 -5.53
CA ALA A 645 17.80 -9.27 -5.33
C ALA A 645 17.19 -10.52 -4.66
N TRP A 646 17.58 -11.71 -5.13
CA TRP A 646 17.17 -12.98 -4.52
C TRP A 646 17.63 -13.10 -3.06
N SER A 647 18.88 -12.73 -2.77
CA SER A 647 19.45 -12.82 -1.42
C SER A 647 18.74 -11.90 -0.43
N ILE A 648 18.42 -10.67 -0.86
CA ILE A 648 17.64 -9.70 -0.08
C ILE A 648 16.24 -10.25 0.21
N GLY A 649 15.52 -10.72 -0.82
CA GLY A 649 14.18 -11.25 -0.65
C GLY A 649 14.13 -12.47 0.26
N ARG A 650 15.09 -13.40 0.10
CA ARG A 650 15.24 -14.56 0.98
C ARG A 650 15.51 -14.16 2.43
N ALA A 651 16.38 -13.18 2.65
CA ALA A 651 16.72 -12.71 4.00
C ALA A 651 15.52 -12.12 4.74
N ILE A 652 14.65 -11.39 4.03
CA ILE A 652 13.41 -10.84 4.58
C ILE A 652 12.41 -11.94 4.92
N GLU A 653 12.21 -12.89 3.99
CA GLU A 653 11.22 -13.96 4.15
C GLU A 653 11.58 -14.92 5.29
N LEU A 654 12.85 -15.26 5.44
CA LEU A 654 13.31 -16.19 6.48
C LEU A 654 13.36 -15.56 7.87
N GLU A 655 13.41 -14.24 7.98
CA GLU A 655 13.47 -13.55 9.26
C GLU A 655 12.06 -13.28 9.82
N LYS A 656 11.77 -13.98 10.92
CA LYS A 656 10.47 -13.91 11.60
C LYS A 656 10.35 -12.64 12.43
N ASN A 657 11.45 -12.14 12.99
CA ASN A 657 11.43 -10.91 13.76
C ASN A 657 11.59 -9.70 12.83
N VAL A 658 10.51 -8.95 12.65
CA VAL A 658 10.48 -7.76 11.78
C VAL A 658 11.58 -6.75 12.14
N ALA A 659 11.87 -6.57 13.43
CA ALA A 659 12.90 -5.62 13.89
C ALA A 659 14.32 -5.98 13.41
N ASP A 660 14.59 -7.26 13.17
CA ASP A 660 15.90 -7.76 12.75
C ASP A 660 16.05 -7.77 11.21
N ARG A 661 14.94 -7.67 10.46
CA ARG A 661 14.94 -7.72 8.99
C ARG A 661 15.86 -6.68 8.33
N PRO A 662 15.92 -5.40 8.76
CA PRO A 662 16.87 -4.45 8.20
C PRO A 662 18.31 -4.94 8.32
N GLN A 663 18.70 -5.51 9.46
CA GLN A 663 20.03 -6.06 9.66
C GLN A 663 20.28 -7.28 8.76
N ARG A 664 19.29 -8.15 8.57
CA ARG A 664 19.40 -9.28 7.62
C ARG A 664 19.59 -8.83 6.17
N ILE A 665 18.99 -7.71 5.78
CA ILE A 665 19.25 -7.09 4.48
C ILE A 665 20.71 -6.63 4.41
N ILE A 666 21.24 -5.95 5.44
CA ILE A 666 22.66 -5.54 5.50
C ILE A 666 23.59 -6.75 5.34
N ASP A 667 23.31 -7.84 6.04
CA ASP A 667 24.11 -9.07 5.96
C ASP A 667 24.07 -9.69 4.54
N ALA A 668 22.89 -9.68 3.91
CA ALA A 668 22.68 -10.24 2.57
C ALA A 668 23.41 -9.47 1.47
N VAL A 669 23.59 -8.15 1.62
CA VAL A 669 24.24 -7.30 0.61
C VAL A 669 25.76 -7.17 0.78
N GLY A 670 26.36 -7.81 1.79
CA GLY A 670 27.81 -7.82 2.00
C GLY A 670 28.28 -7.54 3.43
N GLY A 671 27.35 -7.21 4.34
CA GLY A 671 27.61 -6.89 5.74
C GLY A 671 27.80 -5.39 6.00
N SER A 672 28.12 -5.06 7.25
CA SER A 672 28.22 -3.67 7.76
C SER A 672 29.30 -2.81 7.10
N GLU A 673 30.28 -3.43 6.42
CA GLU A 673 31.27 -2.71 5.62
C GLU A 673 30.71 -2.19 4.29
N THR A 674 29.67 -2.85 3.75
CA THR A 674 29.09 -2.51 2.44
C THR A 674 27.78 -1.74 2.57
N ALA A 675 27.03 -1.96 3.64
CA ALA A 675 25.74 -1.32 3.86
C ALA A 675 25.52 -1.01 5.34
N ARG A 676 24.62 -0.06 5.62
CA ARG A 676 24.27 0.32 6.99
C ARG A 676 22.83 0.83 7.08
N VAL A 677 22.22 0.67 8.25
CA VAL A 677 21.04 1.44 8.64
C VAL A 677 21.51 2.87 8.91
N LEU A 678 20.88 3.86 8.29
CA LEU A 678 21.19 5.27 8.50
C LEU A 678 20.33 5.86 9.62
N ALA A 679 19.03 5.57 9.56
CA ALA A 679 18.05 6.09 10.48
C ALA A 679 16.79 5.21 10.53
N GLN A 680 16.02 5.37 11.59
CA GLN A 680 14.68 4.82 11.73
C GLN A 680 13.77 5.87 12.35
N GLY A 681 12.50 5.89 11.98
CA GLY A 681 11.58 6.88 12.53
C GLY A 681 10.23 6.88 11.85
N LYS A 682 9.48 7.98 12.07
CA LYS A 682 8.17 8.18 11.47
C LYS A 682 8.25 9.29 10.45
N ILE A 683 7.72 9.08 9.24
CA ILE A 683 7.58 10.15 8.25
C ILE A 683 6.64 11.21 8.84
N VAL A 684 7.12 12.45 8.95
CA VAL A 684 6.38 13.58 9.51
C VAL A 684 6.00 14.66 8.49
N SER A 685 6.56 14.61 7.29
CA SER A 685 6.17 15.48 6.18
C SER A 685 6.57 14.84 4.86
N VAL A 686 5.80 15.09 3.79
CA VAL A 686 6.19 14.74 2.43
C VAL A 686 5.75 15.85 1.48
N GLU A 687 6.71 16.56 0.90
CA GLU A 687 6.47 17.59 -0.11
C GLU A 687 6.74 17.03 -1.51
N ARG A 688 5.89 17.38 -2.49
CA ARG A 688 6.02 16.90 -3.87
C ARG A 688 5.68 17.98 -4.88
N VAL A 689 6.49 18.09 -5.93
CA VAL A 689 6.28 18.97 -7.07
C VAL A 689 6.68 18.23 -8.34
N LEU A 690 5.82 18.26 -9.36
CA LEU A 690 6.18 17.77 -10.69
C LEU A 690 6.95 18.83 -11.47
N ARG A 691 8.11 18.45 -12.02
CA ARG A 691 8.93 19.29 -12.91
C ARG A 691 9.48 18.43 -14.03
N THR A 692 9.31 18.87 -15.28
CA THR A 692 9.86 18.20 -16.48
C THR A 692 9.59 16.68 -16.54
N GLY A 693 8.38 16.27 -16.14
CA GLY A 693 7.96 14.87 -16.09
C GLY A 693 8.41 14.09 -14.85
N HIS A 694 9.33 14.61 -14.04
CA HIS A 694 9.84 13.93 -12.85
C HIS A 694 9.20 14.48 -11.58
N SER A 695 8.96 13.61 -10.61
CA SER A 695 8.49 13.99 -9.28
C SER A 695 9.68 14.36 -8.40
N TYR A 696 9.77 15.63 -8.02
CA TYR A 696 10.73 16.14 -7.04
C TYR A 696 10.05 16.27 -5.69
N GLY A 697 10.77 15.98 -4.62
CA GLY A 697 10.22 16.13 -3.28
C GLY A 697 11.20 15.80 -2.17
N VAL A 698 10.73 15.96 -0.94
CA VAL A 698 11.47 15.64 0.28
C VAL A 698 10.53 14.91 1.23
N ALA A 699 10.98 13.77 1.76
CA ALA A 699 10.34 13.12 2.90
C ALA A 699 11.12 13.47 4.18
N GLU A 700 10.45 14.05 5.16
CA GLU A 700 11.02 14.32 6.47
C GLU A 700 10.62 13.24 7.46
N ILE A 701 11.58 12.77 8.25
CA ILE A 701 11.43 11.68 9.21
C ILE A 701 11.87 12.21 10.58
N ASP A 702 10.97 12.13 11.56
CA ASP A 702 11.31 12.33 12.97
C ASP A 702 11.76 10.98 13.53
N GLY A 703 13.03 10.87 13.89
CA GLY A 703 13.64 9.58 14.12
C GLY A 703 14.92 9.60 14.94
N THR A 704 15.59 8.46 14.89
CA THR A 704 16.88 8.24 15.51
C THR A 704 17.88 7.77 14.46
N LEU A 705 19.12 8.24 14.55
CA LEU A 705 20.23 7.72 13.77
C LEU A 705 20.66 6.35 14.30
N SER A 706 21.56 5.70 13.55
CA SER A 706 22.09 4.37 13.89
C SER A 706 22.76 4.28 15.27
N ASP A 707 23.28 5.39 15.80
CA ASP A 707 23.89 5.48 17.13
C ASP A 707 22.88 5.76 18.26
N GLY A 708 21.59 5.86 17.93
CA GLY A 708 20.51 6.15 18.85
C GLY A 708 20.26 7.65 19.10
N SER A 709 21.07 8.54 18.52
CA SER A 709 20.85 9.99 18.61
C SER A 709 19.54 10.39 17.93
N LYS A 710 18.79 11.31 18.56
CA LYS A 710 17.57 11.86 17.96
C LYS A 710 17.92 12.86 16.86
N ALA A 711 17.30 12.71 15.70
CA ALA A 711 17.54 13.60 14.56
C ALA A 711 16.27 13.78 13.72
N THR A 712 16.19 14.92 13.05
CA THR A 712 15.30 15.10 11.90
C THR A 712 16.04 14.67 10.66
N VAL A 713 15.52 13.68 9.93
CA VAL A 713 16.16 13.09 8.77
C VAL A 713 15.37 13.47 7.51
N SER A 714 16.06 14.01 6.52
CA SER A 714 15.47 14.42 5.25
C SER A 714 15.95 13.49 4.13
N VAL A 715 15.01 13.03 3.30
CA VAL A 715 15.27 12.20 2.12
C VAL A 715 14.75 12.91 0.86
N PRO A 716 15.56 13.76 0.21
CA PRO A 716 15.21 14.35 -1.07
C PRO A 716 15.25 13.33 -2.21
N PHE A 717 14.32 13.46 -3.16
CA PHE A 717 14.18 12.55 -4.28
C PHE A 717 13.83 13.25 -5.60
N LYS A 718 14.20 12.59 -6.71
CA LYS A 718 13.79 12.86 -8.08
C LYS A 718 13.40 11.52 -8.70
N ASN A 719 12.12 11.15 -8.62
CA ASN A 719 11.58 9.79 -8.80
C ASN A 719 12.18 8.75 -7.83
N GLU A 720 13.51 8.68 -7.73
CA GLU A 720 14.29 7.87 -6.81
C GLU A 720 14.96 8.76 -5.74
N ASN A 721 15.30 8.16 -4.59
CA ASN A 721 16.02 8.81 -3.50
C ASN A 721 17.41 9.26 -3.96
N ALA A 722 17.72 10.53 -3.73
CA ALA A 722 18.95 11.17 -4.19
C ALA A 722 20.01 11.24 -3.08
N TYR A 723 19.64 11.66 -1.88
CA TYR A 723 20.53 11.68 -0.73
C TYR A 723 19.73 11.62 0.59
N VAL A 724 20.44 11.41 1.68
CA VAL A 724 19.91 11.46 3.04
C VAL A 724 20.75 12.43 3.85
N GLU A 725 20.12 13.35 4.53
CA GLU A 725 20.76 14.23 5.51
C GLU A 725 20.03 14.18 6.84
N ALA A 726 20.74 14.54 7.91
CA ALA A 726 20.17 14.57 9.24
C ALA A 726 20.62 15.82 10.00
N VAL A 727 19.68 16.39 10.75
CA VAL A 727 19.91 17.44 11.74
C VAL A 727 19.70 16.83 13.13
N GLU A 728 20.79 16.57 13.85
CA GLU A 728 20.75 16.08 15.23
C GLU A 728 20.17 17.13 16.18
N ALA A 729 19.50 16.69 17.23
CA ALA A 729 18.88 17.60 18.20
C ALA A 729 19.90 18.58 18.82
N GLY A 730 19.64 19.88 18.66
CA GLY A 730 20.53 20.95 19.15
C GLY A 730 21.60 21.40 18.16
N GLN A 731 21.70 20.78 16.98
CA GLN A 731 22.51 21.26 15.86
C GLN A 731 21.64 22.01 14.84
N SER A 732 22.24 22.96 14.11
CA SER A 732 21.57 23.77 13.09
C SER A 732 21.98 23.41 11.66
N CYS A 733 23.11 22.72 11.48
CA CYS A 733 23.62 22.33 10.16
C CYS A 733 23.29 20.86 9.87
N PRO A 734 22.70 20.55 8.70
CA PRO A 734 22.48 19.16 8.30
C PRO A 734 23.81 18.47 7.95
N ARG A 735 23.92 17.19 8.33
CA ARG A 735 25.00 16.29 7.90
C ARG A 735 24.45 15.32 6.86
N VAL A 736 25.06 15.30 5.67
CA VAL A 736 24.77 14.28 4.66
C VAL A 736 25.27 12.92 5.16
N LEU A 737 24.37 11.94 5.22
CA LEU A 737 24.64 10.57 5.68
C LEU A 737 24.94 9.62 4.51
N ALA A 738 24.32 9.85 3.35
CA ALA A 738 24.50 9.08 2.13
C ALA A 738 24.03 9.89 0.93
N SER A 739 24.60 9.65 -0.25
CA SER A 739 24.14 10.23 -1.52
C SER A 739 24.38 9.27 -2.68
N VAL A 740 23.63 9.45 -3.77
CA VAL A 740 23.87 8.73 -5.03
C VAL A 740 25.34 8.88 -5.49
N PRO A 741 25.97 7.87 -6.12
CA PRO A 741 25.38 6.65 -6.67
C PRO A 741 25.03 5.56 -5.65
N ASP A 742 25.35 5.71 -4.36
CA ASP A 742 24.97 4.72 -3.35
C ASP A 742 23.45 4.51 -3.35
N LEU A 743 23.04 3.28 -3.08
CA LEU A 743 21.63 2.91 -3.08
C LEU A 743 21.02 3.37 -1.77
N ILE A 744 19.94 4.15 -1.85
CA ILE A 744 19.20 4.64 -0.69
C ILE A 744 17.79 4.06 -0.75
N ALA A 745 17.49 3.15 0.19
CA ALA A 745 16.18 2.52 0.28
C ALA A 745 15.49 2.94 1.58
N VAL A 746 14.23 3.36 1.45
CA VAL A 746 13.32 3.57 2.57
C VAL A 746 12.43 2.34 2.68
N LEU A 747 12.55 1.63 3.79
CA LEU A 747 11.81 0.41 4.09
C LEU A 747 10.61 0.75 4.96
N ASP A 748 9.48 0.08 4.73
CA ASP A 748 8.40 0.02 5.71
C ASP A 748 8.88 -0.77 6.94
N ALA A 749 8.81 -0.15 8.13
CA ALA A 749 9.30 -0.75 9.36
C ALA A 749 8.50 -1.99 9.80
N GLU A 750 7.27 -2.18 9.30
CA GLU A 750 6.42 -3.33 9.68
C GLU A 750 6.62 -4.54 8.77
N THR A 751 7.02 -4.31 7.53
CA THR A 751 7.15 -5.38 6.52
C THR A 751 8.59 -5.58 6.03
N ALA A 752 9.47 -4.61 6.26
CA ALA A 752 10.79 -4.47 5.66
C ALA A 752 10.79 -4.42 4.12
N GLN A 753 9.64 -4.14 3.50
CA GLN A 753 9.51 -3.97 2.07
C GLN A 753 9.96 -2.58 1.63
N GLY A 754 10.57 -2.49 0.44
CA GLY A 754 10.93 -1.20 -0.16
C GLY A 754 9.70 -0.33 -0.44
N LEU A 755 9.77 0.95 -0.06
CA LEU A 755 8.76 1.96 -0.36
C LEU A 755 9.19 2.81 -1.55
N GLY A 756 8.34 2.86 -2.57
CA GLY A 756 8.46 3.82 -3.67
C GLY A 756 8.12 5.25 -3.21
N THR A 757 8.72 6.26 -3.83
CA THR A 757 8.45 7.68 -3.53
C THR A 757 6.98 8.08 -3.68
N PRO A 758 6.15 7.48 -4.57
CA PRO A 758 4.70 7.75 -4.57
C PRO A 758 3.98 7.26 -3.30
N ASN A 759 4.58 6.30 -2.58
CA ASN A 759 4.00 5.69 -1.39
C ASN A 759 4.41 6.38 -0.08
N TYR A 760 5.34 7.36 -0.10
CA TYR A 760 5.71 8.11 1.12
C TYR A 760 4.53 8.92 1.65
N LYS A 761 4.18 8.70 2.91
CA LYS A 761 3.03 9.33 3.56
C LYS A 761 3.38 9.60 5.00
N TYR A 762 2.80 10.67 5.53
CA TYR A 762 2.86 10.91 6.96
C TYR A 762 2.42 9.66 7.72
N GLY A 763 3.15 9.34 8.79
CA GLY A 763 2.75 8.36 9.80
C GLY A 763 3.37 6.99 9.57
N LEU A 764 3.87 6.75 8.36
CA LEU A 764 4.60 5.53 8.06
C LEU A 764 5.86 5.47 8.93
N LYS A 765 5.99 4.37 9.67
CA LYS A 765 7.23 4.00 10.34
C LYS A 765 8.17 3.42 9.30
N VAL A 766 9.38 3.96 9.23
CA VAL A 766 10.33 3.61 8.20
C VAL A 766 11.73 3.37 8.76
N VAL A 767 12.48 2.55 8.05
CA VAL A 767 13.92 2.36 8.25
C VAL A 767 14.62 2.77 6.97
N VAL A 768 15.58 3.69 7.07
CA VAL A 768 16.38 4.15 5.93
C VAL A 768 17.70 3.40 5.94
N ILE A 769 17.99 2.68 4.86
CA ILE A 769 19.25 1.96 4.67
C ILE A 769 20.01 2.54 3.48
N ALA A 770 21.34 2.42 3.53
CA ALA A 770 22.19 2.69 2.38
C ALA A 770 23.12 1.51 2.07
N ILE A 771 23.35 1.27 0.78
CA ILE A 771 24.21 0.21 0.25
C ILE A 771 25.21 0.85 -0.72
N THR A 772 26.48 0.52 -0.55
CA THR A 772 27.57 1.07 -1.36
C THR A 772 27.39 0.72 -2.84
N ALA A 773 27.55 1.70 -3.71
CA ALA A 773 27.45 1.57 -5.16
C ALA A 773 28.56 0.70 -5.75
N SER A 774 28.27 0.15 -6.92
CA SER A 774 29.29 -0.52 -7.72
C SER A 774 30.40 0.47 -8.15
N PRO A 775 31.68 0.04 -8.14
CA PRO A 775 32.81 0.79 -8.67
C PRO A 775 32.64 1.25 -10.13
N ARG A 776 31.75 0.60 -10.89
CA ARG A 776 31.31 1.04 -12.23
C ARG A 776 30.82 2.49 -12.26
N TRP A 777 30.30 3.00 -11.15
CA TRP A 777 29.86 4.39 -10.99
C TRP A 777 30.92 5.31 -10.39
N THR A 778 31.84 4.79 -9.58
CA THR A 778 32.69 5.62 -8.73
C THR A 778 34.15 5.69 -9.19
N ASP A 779 34.62 4.72 -9.97
CA ASP A 779 36.04 4.62 -10.38
C ASP A 779 36.45 5.67 -11.42
N THR A 780 35.48 6.32 -12.06
CA THR A 780 35.73 7.32 -13.11
C THR A 780 35.00 8.61 -12.81
N ALA A 781 35.60 9.74 -13.19
CA ALA A 781 34.97 11.06 -13.06
C ALA A 781 33.62 11.13 -13.82
N ARG A 782 33.53 10.48 -14.99
CA ARG A 782 32.30 10.39 -15.79
C ARG A 782 31.22 9.56 -15.09
N GLY A 783 31.61 8.51 -14.36
CA GLY A 783 30.70 7.73 -13.53
C GLY A 783 30.02 8.60 -12.48
N LEU A 784 30.79 9.42 -11.76
CA LEU A 784 30.26 10.37 -10.78
C LEU A 784 29.47 11.53 -11.44
N GLU A 785 29.89 11.99 -12.62
CA GLU A 785 29.14 13.00 -13.38
C GLU A 785 27.72 12.51 -13.75
N LEU A 786 27.59 11.24 -14.13
CA LEU A 786 26.34 10.66 -14.62
C LEU A 786 25.48 10.04 -13.51
N GLY A 787 26.10 9.41 -12.50
CA GLY A 787 25.40 8.70 -11.42
C GLY A 787 25.38 9.44 -10.08
N GLY A 788 26.20 10.48 -9.91
CA GLY A 788 26.34 11.22 -8.64
C GLY A 788 25.25 12.28 -8.40
N PRO A 789 25.33 13.04 -7.29
CA PRO A 789 24.25 13.90 -6.80
C PRO A 789 23.88 15.03 -7.77
N ALA A 790 24.87 15.59 -8.46
CA ALA A 790 24.66 16.62 -9.48
C ALA A 790 23.72 16.16 -10.61
N SER A 791 23.79 14.89 -11.00
CA SER A 791 22.92 14.30 -12.05
C SER A 791 21.44 14.23 -11.64
N MET A 792 21.19 14.14 -10.32
CA MET A 792 19.87 14.12 -9.70
C MET A 792 19.32 15.53 -9.42
N GLY A 793 20.10 16.58 -9.69
CA GLY A 793 19.71 17.97 -9.49
C GLY A 793 20.26 18.62 -8.21
N PHE A 794 21.25 17.98 -7.56
CA PHE A 794 21.86 18.43 -6.31
C PHE A 794 23.38 18.62 -6.47
N PRO A 795 23.84 19.58 -7.29
CA PRO A 795 25.27 19.80 -7.58
C PRO A 795 26.11 20.24 -6.36
N GLU A 796 25.46 20.76 -5.32
CA GLU A 796 26.07 21.18 -4.07
C GLU A 796 26.45 20.02 -3.13
N ILE A 797 25.91 18.82 -3.37
CA ILE A 797 26.17 17.64 -2.54
C ILE A 797 27.40 16.90 -3.05
N GLU A 798 28.43 16.82 -2.21
CA GLU A 798 29.62 16.02 -2.46
C GLU A 798 29.34 14.53 -2.19
N TYR A 799 29.76 13.67 -3.12
CA TYR A 799 29.64 12.23 -2.93
C TYR A 799 30.72 11.70 -1.99
N VAL A 800 30.28 11.03 -0.93
CA VAL A 800 31.14 10.28 -0.01
C VAL A 800 30.58 8.85 0.10
N PRO A 801 31.35 7.81 -0.25
CA PRO A 801 30.88 6.43 -0.17
C PRO A 801 30.42 6.05 1.24
N VAL A 802 29.28 5.39 1.35
CA VAL A 802 28.78 4.84 2.62
C VAL A 802 29.53 3.60 3.09
N GLY A 803 30.48 3.09 2.31
CA GLY A 803 31.23 1.89 2.67
C GLY A 803 32.12 1.38 1.55
N THR A 804 32.47 0.10 1.63
CA THR A 804 33.28 -0.62 0.65
C THR A 804 32.39 -1.57 -0.13
N PHE A 805 32.37 -1.44 -1.45
CA PHE A 805 31.62 -2.33 -2.32
C PHE A 805 32.15 -3.77 -2.21
N ARG A 806 31.22 -4.72 -2.12
CA ARG A 806 31.49 -6.14 -2.26
C ARG A 806 30.67 -6.68 -3.41
N VAL A 807 31.30 -7.45 -4.29
CA VAL A 807 30.59 -8.13 -5.37
C VAL A 807 29.54 -9.06 -4.73
N PRO A 808 28.26 -8.95 -5.10
CA PRO A 808 27.23 -9.82 -4.56
C PRO A 808 27.57 -11.29 -4.79
N LYS A 809 27.26 -12.14 -3.80
CA LYS A 809 27.48 -13.58 -3.94
C LYS A 809 26.51 -14.13 -4.99
N SER A 810 27.05 -14.80 -6.00
CA SER A 810 26.28 -15.47 -7.05
C SER A 810 25.51 -16.65 -6.46
N VAL A 811 24.19 -16.70 -6.69
CA VAL A 811 23.35 -17.86 -6.35
C VAL A 811 23.84 -19.10 -7.10
N ILE A 812 24.29 -18.94 -8.35
CA ILE A 812 24.84 -20.04 -9.15
C ILE A 812 26.10 -20.60 -8.46
N ASP A 813 27.01 -19.76 -7.99
CA ASP A 813 28.25 -20.22 -7.37
C ASP A 813 28.01 -20.82 -5.97
N LEU A 814 27.04 -20.27 -5.23
CA LEU A 814 26.70 -20.73 -3.87
C LEU A 814 26.04 -22.11 -3.84
N TYR A 815 25.28 -22.46 -4.88
CA TYR A 815 24.43 -23.66 -4.90
C TYR A 815 24.70 -24.58 -6.12
N GLY A 816 25.68 -24.24 -6.97
CA GLY A 816 25.87 -24.84 -8.29
C GLY A 816 26.59 -26.19 -8.36
N GLY A 817 27.30 -26.60 -7.30
CA GLY A 817 27.94 -27.93 -7.19
C GLY A 817 29.13 -28.15 -8.09
#